data_AF-A0A4R2K6Z1-F1
#
_entry.id   AF-A0A4R2K6Z1-F1
#
_cell.length_a   1.000
_cell.length_b   1.000
_cell.length_c   1.000
_cell.angle_alpha   90.00
_cell.angle_beta   90.00
_cell.angle_gamma   90.00
#
_symmetry.space_group_name_H-M   'P 1'
#
loop_
_entity.id
_entity.type
_entity.pdbx_description
1 polymer ?
#
loop_
_entity_poly.entity_id
_entity_poly.type
_entity_poly.pdbx_seq_one_letter_code
_entity_poly.pdbx_strand_id
1 'polypeptide(L)'
;MSEIKSIRIHPAIGIARVGNSADFFIGPEQVWQRTDPHEKFKDGAGRVKRQAARFRLFAYYDDGPPKELTKAHPGISITWQVHVRNKKPWIDEDNERSPGLVIDSGKQTVRGDGAHTGPKLAGKITFSRQSERPVPLGELRTDPQGHLVVLGGYGKSTSWHGREPERIMRNPGWYDDTSDGPVTATVTINGRNVPVVGAWIIVAPPKYGPHFDTVITLYDRLFQLRNPTFSVPAKVSYTNDVYPILRRAVDTQWTNKNAGKRHGKDWAADDKLRSMPKELRERVFENLRDPRNPSGGGTMPKLETTVSLTSIQYDIMRKWKDGGEQVVNDWPADGHGPKPAEKVTPDDLDRAALSACVGESFGPGIEVGGFGTQPILDNSLYDDTDRLRLKSTVEPGAITAYLANPWQTDFSACGENWWPVPRPNQVHTESAGTLDWDRGRKGFTNMVRNWHTFGFVLPVGNKFLEVGRAPLPTVRLRSYQLHFSDVVPAAFDIPKRVGGQITFDVSAPGQPVTLRIAPGDGPSHAGLEVDRGSITVEPTGAGEMATVSFRVTYQPTETGERIEDRVIVSDPVGDQRWVIPIRATTATTTLSTTDSQEAVQRAASVLADLLPAGTPDAVADLQSMDLDHSHPDGFGPARAAVRLATSLVDAGTALDVDGTLLPGYDQSVPFDLTEVDTAVDLILLTDNADLVDFRLLSPVGLAVDPARLIKAPSGVAHYRITLPLEFMPGRFDHAGQWRALLSTTGAKAVAYSLVAQVYSSMSMRATIIPRGTDFDAPLAIHASLTDAELVPDSARAWAVITRPDGSEQETPLAEQMPGRFAGTFPTDEPGTYRGRVRISGVSADGHPFQREQSATATTWHETVIPAQEPAREVRSRDAAHSR
;
A
#
# COMPACT_ATOMS: atom_id res chain seq x y z
N MET A 1 -22.49 25.68 -52.99
CA MET A 1 -21.83 25.58 -51.67
C MET A 1 -20.41 26.01 -51.88
N SER A 2 -19.83 26.81 -50.99
CA SER A 2 -18.41 27.14 -51.06
C SER A 2 -17.58 25.86 -50.95
N GLU A 3 -16.50 25.79 -51.73
CA GLU A 3 -15.63 24.63 -51.79
C GLU A 3 -14.73 24.58 -50.54
N ILE A 4 -14.49 23.39 -50.01
CA ILE A 4 -13.55 23.21 -48.89
C ILE A 4 -12.14 23.32 -49.46
N LYS A 5 -11.43 24.39 -49.11
CA LYS A 5 -10.03 24.60 -49.50
C LYS A 5 -9.08 23.68 -48.73
N SER A 6 -9.32 23.51 -47.43
CA SER A 6 -8.51 22.65 -46.57
C SER A 6 -9.27 22.25 -45.33
N ILE A 7 -8.98 21.07 -44.79
CA ILE A 7 -9.37 20.71 -43.43
C ILE A 7 -8.13 20.87 -42.53
N ARG A 8 -8.30 21.38 -41.32
CA ARG A 8 -7.20 21.52 -40.35
C ARG A 8 -7.57 20.93 -39.00
N ILE A 9 -6.58 20.35 -38.33
CA ILE A 9 -6.73 19.80 -36.98
C ILE A 9 -6.44 20.90 -35.95
N HIS A 10 -7.34 21.11 -34.98
CA HIS A 10 -7.14 22.03 -33.86
C HIS A 10 -7.33 21.31 -32.51
N PRO A 11 -6.54 21.62 -31.46
CA PRO A 11 -5.46 22.59 -31.47
C PRO A 11 -4.29 22.19 -32.40
N ALA A 12 -3.60 23.16 -32.98
CA ALA A 12 -2.41 22.95 -33.80
C ALA A 12 -1.28 22.28 -33.00
N ILE A 13 -1.20 22.60 -31.71
CA ILE A 13 -0.35 21.93 -30.71
C ILE A 13 -1.23 21.63 -29.49
N GLY A 14 -1.60 20.38 -29.29
CA GLY A 14 -2.34 19.92 -28.12
C GLY A 14 -1.44 19.60 -26.94
N ILE A 15 -1.98 19.74 -25.73
CA ILE A 15 -1.27 19.51 -24.47
C ILE A 15 -1.99 18.45 -23.64
N ALA A 16 -1.41 17.25 -23.57
CA ALA A 16 -1.77 16.23 -22.60
C ALA A 16 -0.81 16.29 -21.41
N ARG A 17 -1.25 15.80 -20.25
CA ARG A 17 -0.41 15.71 -19.05
C ARG A 17 -0.49 14.34 -18.42
N VAL A 18 0.67 13.86 -17.96
CA VAL A 18 0.79 12.57 -17.27
C VAL A 18 0.03 12.56 -15.95
N GLY A 19 -0.40 11.37 -15.52
CA GLY A 19 -1.20 11.15 -14.32
C GLY A 19 -1.27 9.66 -14.02
N ASN A 20 -1.11 9.25 -12.77
CA ASN A 20 -1.05 7.83 -12.39
C ASN A 20 -2.43 7.19 -12.19
N SER A 21 -3.53 7.92 -12.42
CA SER A 21 -4.87 7.38 -12.45
C SER A 21 -5.27 6.85 -13.83
N ALA A 22 -6.15 5.85 -13.84
CA ALA A 22 -6.86 5.45 -15.06
C ALA A 22 -7.84 6.53 -15.54
N ASP A 23 -8.36 7.34 -14.61
CA ASP A 23 -9.27 8.45 -14.88
C ASP A 23 -8.55 9.64 -15.52
N PHE A 24 -9.33 10.47 -16.23
CA PHE A 24 -8.82 11.64 -16.91
C PHE A 24 -9.88 12.75 -17.00
N PHE A 25 -9.42 13.94 -17.39
CA PHE A 25 -10.25 15.09 -17.76
C PHE A 25 -9.72 15.71 -19.05
N ILE A 26 -10.55 16.48 -19.76
CA ILE A 26 -10.12 17.21 -20.97
C ILE A 26 -9.45 18.53 -20.54
N GLY A 27 -8.31 18.85 -21.16
CA GLY A 27 -7.66 20.15 -20.96
C GLY A 27 -8.51 21.34 -21.43
N PRO A 28 -8.03 22.57 -21.20
CA PRO A 28 -8.77 23.77 -21.61
C PRO A 28 -8.88 23.85 -23.14
N GLU A 29 -10.08 24.16 -23.62
CA GLU A 29 -10.43 24.29 -25.04
C GLU A 29 -10.88 25.70 -25.42
N GLN A 30 -11.04 26.60 -24.44
CA GLN A 30 -11.48 27.97 -24.66
C GLN A 30 -10.68 28.98 -23.85
N VAL A 31 -10.49 30.17 -24.43
CA VAL A 31 -9.92 31.30 -23.69
C VAL A 31 -10.87 31.64 -22.54
N TRP A 32 -10.31 32.02 -21.39
CA TRP A 32 -11.06 32.31 -20.16
C TRP A 32 -11.79 31.13 -19.54
N GLN A 33 -11.61 29.91 -20.06
CA GLN A 33 -12.12 28.70 -19.42
C GLN A 33 -11.38 28.49 -18.10
N ARG A 34 -12.10 28.71 -17.00
CA ARG A 34 -11.58 28.44 -15.65
C ARG A 34 -11.77 26.97 -15.31
N THR A 35 -10.86 26.45 -14.50
CA THR A 35 -11.04 25.16 -13.85
C THR A 35 -12.33 25.16 -13.04
N ASP A 36 -13.18 24.15 -13.25
CA ASP A 36 -14.35 23.91 -12.41
C ASP A 36 -13.87 23.68 -10.95
N PRO A 37 -14.36 24.46 -9.97
CA PRO A 37 -14.01 24.27 -8.56
C PRO A 37 -14.35 22.86 -8.02
N HIS A 38 -15.26 22.14 -8.68
CA HIS A 38 -15.64 20.78 -8.34
C HIS A 38 -14.85 19.71 -9.10
N GLU A 39 -14.04 20.07 -10.10
CA GLU A 39 -13.19 19.12 -10.83
C GLU A 39 -12.19 18.49 -9.86
N LYS A 40 -12.25 17.17 -9.75
CA LYS A 40 -11.32 16.41 -8.91
C LYS A 40 -10.12 16.03 -9.74
N PHE A 41 -8.98 16.66 -9.48
CA PHE A 41 -7.70 16.34 -10.14
C PHE A 41 -7.07 15.02 -9.67
N LYS A 42 -7.68 14.38 -8.66
CA LYS A 42 -7.32 13.06 -8.17
C LYS A 42 -8.53 12.14 -8.11
N ASP A 43 -8.30 10.84 -8.27
CA ASP A 43 -9.34 9.83 -8.06
C ASP A 43 -9.51 9.49 -6.57
N GLY A 44 -10.42 8.56 -6.27
CA GLY A 44 -10.73 8.14 -4.89
C GLY A 44 -9.55 7.50 -4.14
N ALA A 45 -8.56 6.96 -4.87
CA ALA A 45 -7.33 6.39 -4.30
C ALA A 45 -6.21 7.44 -4.16
N GLY A 46 -6.47 8.71 -4.45
CA GLY A 46 -5.49 9.78 -4.38
C GLY A 46 -4.50 9.82 -5.55
N ARG A 47 -4.77 9.10 -6.65
CA ARG A 47 -3.95 9.14 -7.87
C ARG A 47 -4.30 10.35 -8.71
N VAL A 48 -3.32 10.98 -9.33
CA VAL A 48 -3.49 12.13 -10.22
C VAL A 48 -4.17 11.70 -11.52
N LYS A 49 -5.30 12.33 -11.85
CA LYS A 49 -5.97 12.15 -13.15
C LYS A 49 -5.10 12.67 -14.28
N ARG A 50 -5.12 11.97 -15.42
CA ARG A 50 -4.45 12.43 -16.65
C ARG A 50 -5.21 13.62 -17.23
N GLN A 51 -4.49 14.59 -17.79
CA GLN A 51 -5.11 15.60 -18.66
C GLN A 51 -5.02 15.11 -20.10
N ALA A 52 -6.15 14.99 -20.78
CA ALA A 52 -6.20 14.62 -22.19
C ALA A 52 -6.29 15.85 -23.09
N ALA A 53 -5.68 15.78 -24.27
CA ALA A 53 -5.88 16.75 -25.34
C ALA A 53 -6.96 16.25 -26.29
N ARG A 54 -7.99 17.07 -26.54
CA ARG A 54 -9.01 16.78 -27.54
C ARG A 54 -8.70 17.54 -28.83
N PHE A 55 -8.67 16.81 -29.95
CA PHE A 55 -8.43 17.35 -31.29
C PHE A 55 -9.69 17.26 -32.15
N ARG A 56 -9.96 18.34 -32.86
CA ARG A 56 -11.15 18.54 -33.70
C ARG A 56 -10.75 18.93 -35.11
N LEU A 57 -11.63 18.68 -36.07
CA LEU A 57 -11.42 19.03 -37.47
C LEU A 57 -12.23 20.26 -37.82
N PHE A 58 -11.62 21.20 -38.55
CA PHE A 58 -12.31 22.37 -39.08
C PHE A 58 -12.11 22.48 -40.59
N ALA A 59 -13.20 22.63 -41.33
CA ALA A 59 -13.21 22.94 -42.74
C ALA A 59 -13.02 24.45 -42.95
N TYR A 60 -12.04 24.81 -43.76
CA TYR A 60 -11.79 26.17 -44.22
C TYR A 60 -12.28 26.30 -45.67
N TYR A 61 -13.10 27.32 -45.90
CA TYR A 61 -13.71 27.63 -47.19
C TYR A 61 -13.03 28.86 -47.81
N ASP A 62 -13.31 29.14 -49.08
CA ASP A 62 -12.84 30.36 -49.75
C ASP A 62 -13.43 31.64 -49.14
N ASP A 63 -14.61 31.53 -48.52
CA ASP A 63 -15.32 32.61 -47.86
C ASP A 63 -15.87 32.20 -46.48
N GLY A 64 -15.87 33.14 -45.54
CA GLY A 64 -16.46 32.96 -44.22
C GLY A 64 -15.58 32.22 -43.20
N PRO A 65 -16.06 32.08 -41.95
CA PRO A 65 -15.31 31.46 -40.86
C PRO A 65 -15.23 29.93 -41.02
N PRO A 66 -14.18 29.31 -40.46
CA PRO A 66 -14.05 27.85 -40.45
C PRO A 66 -15.21 27.19 -39.70
N LYS A 67 -15.60 25.98 -40.15
CA LYS A 67 -16.70 25.20 -39.54
C LYS A 67 -16.18 23.86 -39.05
N GLU A 68 -16.61 23.46 -37.86
CA GLU A 68 -16.24 22.16 -37.28
C GLU A 68 -16.83 21.01 -38.11
N LEU A 69 -16.00 19.99 -38.37
CA LEU A 69 -16.39 18.73 -38.98
C LEU A 69 -16.39 17.63 -37.91
N THR A 70 -17.52 16.93 -37.81
CA THR A 70 -17.75 15.84 -36.86
C THR A 70 -18.29 14.62 -37.59
N LYS A 71 -18.25 13.45 -36.95
CA LYS A 71 -18.79 12.20 -37.54
C LYS A 71 -20.29 12.25 -37.86
N ALA A 72 -21.01 13.23 -37.31
CA ALA A 72 -22.44 13.42 -37.58
C ALA A 72 -22.72 14.03 -38.97
N HIS A 73 -21.70 14.56 -39.65
CA HIS A 73 -21.87 15.10 -41.00
C HIS A 73 -22.11 13.97 -42.02
N PRO A 74 -23.11 14.08 -42.92
CA PRO A 74 -23.42 13.02 -43.87
C PRO A 74 -22.24 12.63 -44.77
N GLY A 75 -22.02 11.33 -44.93
CA GLY A 75 -21.00 10.78 -45.82
C GLY A 75 -19.55 11.01 -45.38
N ILE A 76 -19.31 11.50 -44.15
CA ILE A 76 -17.97 11.70 -43.60
C ILE A 76 -17.43 10.41 -42.97
N SER A 77 -16.14 10.13 -43.15
CA SER A 77 -15.39 9.18 -42.33
C SER A 77 -14.10 9.81 -41.85
N ILE A 78 -13.79 9.60 -40.58
CA ILE A 78 -12.63 10.18 -39.91
C ILE A 78 -11.78 9.04 -39.35
N THR A 79 -10.50 9.02 -39.72
CA THR A 79 -9.50 8.12 -39.14
C THR A 79 -8.33 8.96 -38.64
N TRP A 80 -8.03 8.87 -37.35
CA TRP A 80 -6.95 9.59 -36.71
C TRP A 80 -5.70 8.73 -36.63
N GLN A 81 -4.54 9.36 -36.74
CA GLN A 81 -3.24 8.72 -36.53
C GLN A 81 -2.36 9.60 -35.64
N VAL A 82 -1.67 8.97 -34.70
CA VAL A 82 -0.75 9.62 -33.76
C VAL A 82 0.54 8.82 -33.69
N HIS A 83 1.68 9.51 -33.66
CA HIS A 83 3.00 8.90 -33.52
C HIS A 83 3.80 9.72 -32.52
N VAL A 84 4.09 9.17 -31.34
CA VAL A 84 4.86 9.90 -30.31
C VAL A 84 6.18 9.20 -30.02
N ARG A 85 7.20 9.98 -29.66
CA ARG A 85 8.48 9.47 -29.17
C ARG A 85 8.91 10.20 -27.90
N ASN A 86 9.63 9.48 -27.05
CA ASN A 86 10.50 10.08 -26.04
C ASN A 86 11.96 9.95 -26.48
N LYS A 87 12.61 11.08 -26.74
CA LYS A 87 14.02 11.16 -27.15
C LYS A 87 14.94 11.71 -26.06
N LYS A 88 14.42 11.85 -24.83
CA LYS A 88 15.21 12.38 -23.72
C LYS A 88 16.31 11.43 -23.28
N PRO A 89 16.12 10.11 -23.15
CA PRO A 89 17.23 9.21 -22.83
C PRO A 89 18.27 9.24 -23.95
N TRP A 90 19.48 9.70 -23.63
CA TRP A 90 20.53 9.91 -24.64
C TRP A 90 21.79 9.07 -24.37
N ILE A 91 21.91 8.51 -23.18
CA ILE A 91 23.04 7.69 -22.75
C ILE A 91 22.59 6.67 -21.70
N ASP A 92 23.12 5.46 -21.79
CA ASP A 92 22.91 4.46 -20.76
C ASP A 92 23.89 4.62 -19.58
N GLU A 93 23.77 3.75 -18.59
CA GLU A 93 24.56 3.80 -17.37
C GLU A 93 26.02 3.37 -17.54
N ASP A 94 26.33 2.65 -18.62
CA ASP A 94 27.69 2.32 -19.05
C ASP A 94 28.30 3.43 -19.92
N ASN A 95 27.60 4.57 -20.01
CA ASN A 95 28.00 5.74 -20.78
C ASN A 95 28.06 5.47 -22.30
N GLU A 96 27.27 4.51 -22.79
CA GLU A 96 27.13 4.16 -24.20
C GLU A 96 25.88 4.85 -24.81
N ARG A 97 25.97 5.19 -26.10
CA ARG A 97 24.84 5.71 -26.89
C ARG A 97 24.27 4.59 -27.74
N SER A 98 22.95 4.43 -27.75
CA SER A 98 22.27 3.42 -28.55
C SER A 98 20.97 3.97 -29.15
N PRO A 99 20.60 3.61 -30.40
CA PRO A 99 19.28 3.89 -30.95
C PRO A 99 18.13 3.34 -30.10
N GLY A 100 18.39 2.27 -29.32
CA GLY A 100 17.41 1.67 -28.41
C GLY A 100 16.98 2.54 -27.23
N LEU A 101 17.63 3.69 -27.03
CA LEU A 101 17.26 4.66 -25.99
C LEU A 101 16.07 5.55 -26.39
N VAL A 102 15.72 5.61 -27.68
CA VAL A 102 14.52 6.31 -28.15
C VAL A 102 13.30 5.41 -27.94
N ILE A 103 12.36 5.90 -27.14
CA ILE A 103 11.09 5.20 -26.90
C ILE A 103 10.11 5.63 -27.98
N ASP A 104 9.77 4.71 -28.88
CA ASP A 104 8.93 4.99 -30.05
C ASP A 104 7.62 4.20 -30.01
N SER A 105 6.47 4.89 -30.04
CA SER A 105 5.15 4.24 -30.08
C SER A 105 4.82 3.61 -31.43
N GLY A 106 5.57 3.96 -32.47
CA GLY A 106 5.13 3.82 -33.85
C GLY A 106 3.87 4.63 -34.13
N LYS A 107 3.33 4.49 -35.34
CA LYS A 107 2.08 5.11 -35.76
C LYS A 107 0.89 4.29 -35.27
N GLN A 108 0.08 4.87 -34.38
CA GLN A 108 -1.16 4.27 -33.88
C GLN A 108 -2.36 4.94 -34.53
N THR A 109 -3.39 4.17 -34.85
CA THR A 109 -4.56 4.64 -35.61
C THR A 109 -5.85 4.31 -34.89
N VAL A 110 -6.79 5.27 -34.84
CA VAL A 110 -8.12 5.08 -34.23
C VAL A 110 -9.21 5.70 -35.12
N ARG A 111 -10.36 5.06 -35.22
CA ARG A 111 -11.51 5.59 -35.97
C ARG A 111 -12.25 6.64 -35.14
N GLY A 112 -12.75 7.68 -35.82
CA GLY A 112 -13.61 8.72 -35.25
C GLY A 112 -15.05 8.25 -35.04
N ASP A 113 -15.26 7.02 -34.58
CA ASP A 113 -16.58 6.40 -34.41
C ASP A 113 -17.11 6.48 -32.96
N GLY A 114 -16.35 7.06 -32.03
CA GLY A 114 -16.72 7.20 -30.62
C GLY A 114 -16.23 6.05 -29.74
N ALA A 115 -15.07 5.50 -30.06
CA ALA A 115 -14.41 4.46 -29.28
C ALA A 115 -13.93 5.00 -27.92
N HIS A 116 -14.64 4.63 -26.86
CA HIS A 116 -14.29 4.96 -25.46
C HIS A 116 -12.94 4.36 -25.00
N THR A 117 -12.43 3.37 -25.72
CA THR A 117 -11.10 2.75 -25.57
C THR A 117 -10.48 2.60 -26.95
N GLY A 118 -9.19 2.89 -27.08
CA GLY A 118 -8.47 2.74 -28.35
C GLY A 118 -7.04 2.22 -28.15
N PRO A 119 -6.22 2.27 -29.22
CA PRO A 119 -4.87 1.72 -29.19
C PRO A 119 -3.98 2.44 -28.17
N LYS A 120 -3.05 1.69 -27.59
CA LYS A 120 -2.03 2.22 -26.69
C LYS A 120 -0.90 2.84 -27.52
N LEU A 121 -0.43 4.01 -27.07
CA LEU A 121 0.85 4.56 -27.51
C LEU A 121 1.91 3.93 -26.58
N ALA A 122 2.61 2.90 -27.05
CA ALA A 122 3.61 2.21 -26.23
C ALA A 122 4.85 1.93 -27.06
N GLY A 123 6.02 2.29 -26.52
CA GLY A 123 7.30 1.97 -27.10
C GLY A 123 8.10 1.02 -26.22
N LYS A 124 9.36 0.83 -26.56
CA LYS A 124 10.31 0.07 -25.76
C LYS A 124 11.58 0.88 -25.56
N ILE A 125 12.25 0.65 -24.44
CA ILE A 125 13.61 1.13 -24.20
C ILE A 125 14.56 -0.05 -24.05
N THR A 126 15.73 0.06 -24.67
CA THR A 126 16.79 -0.95 -24.65
C THR A 126 18.12 -0.28 -24.34
N PHE A 127 18.70 -0.62 -23.20
CA PHE A 127 20.06 -0.20 -22.81
C PHE A 127 21.10 -1.17 -23.38
N SER A 128 22.36 -0.74 -23.51
CA SER A 128 23.39 -1.62 -24.09
C SER A 128 23.52 -2.92 -23.31
N ARG A 129 23.50 -4.05 -24.04
CA ARG A 129 23.66 -5.40 -23.47
C ARG A 129 22.58 -5.78 -22.44
N GLN A 130 21.45 -5.08 -22.44
CA GLN A 130 20.31 -5.33 -21.57
C GLN A 130 19.05 -5.70 -22.38
N SER A 131 18.07 -6.33 -21.73
CA SER A 131 16.79 -6.65 -22.35
C SER A 131 15.94 -5.39 -22.63
N GLU A 132 15.02 -5.48 -23.60
CA GLU A 132 14.03 -4.44 -23.84
C GLU A 132 13.01 -4.34 -22.68
N ARG A 133 12.56 -3.12 -22.35
CA ARG A 133 11.44 -2.87 -21.42
C ARG A 133 10.33 -2.07 -22.10
N PRO A 134 9.06 -2.45 -21.94
CA PRO A 134 7.95 -1.68 -22.48
C PRO A 134 7.75 -0.39 -21.69
N VAL A 135 7.43 0.70 -22.41
CA VAL A 135 7.13 2.00 -21.81
C VAL A 135 5.84 2.54 -22.42
N PRO A 136 4.76 2.66 -21.63
CA PRO A 136 3.51 3.24 -22.09
C PRO A 136 3.65 4.77 -22.17
N LEU A 137 3.59 5.32 -23.39
CA LEU A 137 3.64 6.76 -23.65
C LEU A 137 2.25 7.41 -23.68
N GLY A 138 1.18 6.60 -23.73
CA GLY A 138 -0.19 7.09 -23.71
C GLY A 138 -1.22 6.14 -24.30
N GLU A 139 -2.39 6.68 -24.66
CA GLU A 139 -3.47 5.97 -25.33
C GLU A 139 -4.36 6.91 -26.15
N LEU A 140 -4.97 6.36 -27.20
CA LEU A 140 -5.93 7.07 -28.04
C LEU A 140 -7.36 6.66 -27.71
N ARG A 141 -8.29 7.62 -27.78
CA ARG A 141 -9.74 7.41 -27.71
C ARG A 141 -10.43 8.34 -28.71
N THR A 142 -11.71 8.09 -28.98
CA THR A 142 -12.55 9.04 -29.72
C THR A 142 -13.86 9.31 -29.00
N ASP A 143 -14.33 10.56 -29.03
CA ASP A 143 -15.58 10.95 -28.39
C ASP A 143 -16.79 10.69 -29.31
N PRO A 144 -18.04 10.79 -28.82
CA PRO A 144 -19.22 10.54 -29.63
C PRO A 144 -19.35 11.43 -30.88
N GLN A 145 -18.65 12.56 -30.96
CA GLN A 145 -18.63 13.45 -32.13
C GLN A 145 -17.52 13.06 -33.12
N GLY A 146 -16.68 12.09 -32.78
CA GLY A 146 -15.56 11.61 -33.60
C GLY A 146 -14.29 12.42 -33.42
N HIS A 147 -14.23 13.29 -32.39
CA HIS A 147 -12.99 13.97 -32.02
C HIS A 147 -11.97 12.96 -31.48
N LEU A 148 -10.70 13.24 -31.71
CA LEU A 148 -9.61 12.47 -31.11
C LEU A 148 -9.37 12.95 -29.69
N VAL A 149 -9.22 12.02 -28.76
CA VAL A 149 -8.79 12.29 -27.37
C VAL A 149 -7.47 11.55 -27.15
N VAL A 150 -6.39 12.29 -26.93
CA VAL A 150 -5.06 11.75 -26.66
C VAL A 150 -4.75 11.88 -25.18
N LEU A 151 -4.48 10.75 -24.53
CA LEU A 151 -4.02 10.69 -23.15
C LEU A 151 -2.51 10.40 -23.14
N GLY A 152 -1.79 11.07 -22.24
CA GLY A 152 -0.37 10.81 -22.01
C GLY A 152 -0.09 9.56 -21.16
N GLY A 153 1.19 9.37 -20.84
CA GLY A 153 1.69 8.35 -19.92
C GLY A 153 1.18 8.51 -18.48
N TYR A 154 1.70 7.65 -17.60
CA TYR A 154 1.26 7.55 -16.20
C TYR A 154 2.15 8.33 -15.22
N GLY A 155 3.15 9.05 -15.70
CA GLY A 155 4.11 9.83 -14.92
C GLY A 155 5.19 8.97 -14.28
N LYS A 156 5.42 7.76 -14.82
CA LYS A 156 6.41 6.81 -14.32
C LYS A 156 7.79 7.16 -14.88
N SER A 157 8.74 7.27 -13.96
CA SER A 157 10.16 7.46 -14.28
C SER A 157 10.98 6.43 -13.52
N THR A 158 11.96 5.83 -14.17
CA THR A 158 12.82 4.83 -13.55
C THR A 158 14.18 4.79 -14.24
N SER A 159 15.17 4.25 -13.53
CA SER A 159 16.42 3.80 -14.12
C SER A 159 16.41 2.29 -14.33
N TRP A 160 17.32 1.79 -15.17
CA TRP A 160 17.44 0.36 -15.43
C TRP A 160 17.75 -0.46 -14.18
N HIS A 161 18.79 -0.07 -13.43
CA HIS A 161 19.25 -0.70 -12.18
C HIS A 161 18.66 -0.09 -10.91
N GLY A 162 17.66 0.78 -11.00
CA GLY A 162 17.07 1.42 -9.81
C GLY A 162 17.99 2.42 -9.09
N ARG A 163 19.04 2.92 -9.77
CA ARG A 163 19.86 4.04 -9.30
C ARG A 163 19.02 5.29 -9.07
N GLU A 164 19.39 6.09 -8.09
CA GLU A 164 18.77 7.39 -7.81
C GLU A 164 19.17 8.44 -8.86
N PRO A 165 18.36 9.50 -9.10
CA PRO A 165 18.74 10.58 -9.99
C PRO A 165 19.58 11.61 -9.22
N GLU A 166 20.72 11.97 -9.77
CA GLU A 166 21.71 12.86 -9.13
C GLU A 166 21.80 14.24 -9.80
N ARG A 167 21.26 14.38 -11.01
CA ARG A 167 21.42 15.57 -11.86
C ARG A 167 20.06 16.14 -12.23
N ILE A 168 20.00 17.47 -12.41
CA ILE A 168 18.78 18.17 -12.81
C ILE A 168 18.32 17.73 -14.21
N MET A 169 19.24 17.76 -15.18
CA MET A 169 18.86 17.63 -16.60
C MET A 169 19.00 16.21 -17.14
N ARG A 170 20.09 15.55 -16.79
CA ARG A 170 20.63 14.46 -17.59
C ARG A 170 21.15 13.38 -16.66
N ASN A 171 20.33 12.37 -16.38
CA ASN A 171 20.69 11.18 -15.63
C ASN A 171 20.91 9.96 -16.56
N PRO A 172 22.13 9.41 -16.68
CA PRO A 172 22.40 8.19 -17.43
C PRO A 172 21.54 7.00 -16.98
N GLY A 173 21.08 6.17 -17.92
CA GLY A 173 20.29 4.98 -17.59
C GLY A 173 18.84 5.25 -17.16
N TRP A 174 18.40 6.51 -17.11
CA TRP A 174 17.04 6.91 -16.77
C TRP A 174 16.14 7.09 -17.98
N TYR A 175 14.84 6.94 -17.76
CA TYR A 175 13.78 7.28 -18.71
C TYR A 175 12.50 7.68 -18.00
N ASP A 176 11.64 8.39 -18.72
CA ASP A 176 10.29 8.75 -18.30
C ASP A 176 9.26 8.45 -19.41
N ASP A 177 7.99 8.70 -19.13
CA ASP A 177 6.88 8.44 -20.06
C ASP A 177 6.23 9.72 -20.64
N THR A 178 6.98 10.83 -20.61
CA THR A 178 6.62 12.02 -21.41
C THR A 178 7.00 11.81 -22.87
N SER A 179 6.37 12.53 -23.79
CA SER A 179 6.62 12.37 -25.23
C SER A 179 6.03 13.52 -26.02
N ASP A 180 6.36 13.59 -27.31
CA ASP A 180 5.66 14.45 -28.26
C ASP A 180 5.67 13.84 -29.67
N GLY A 181 4.80 14.34 -30.55
CA GLY A 181 4.80 13.91 -31.94
C GLY A 181 3.60 14.36 -32.76
N PRO A 182 3.57 14.02 -34.07
CA PRO A 182 2.52 14.45 -34.98
C PRO A 182 1.17 13.78 -34.71
N VAL A 183 0.12 14.55 -34.95
CA VAL A 183 -1.29 14.14 -35.01
C VAL A 183 -1.78 14.40 -36.43
N THR A 184 -2.22 13.35 -37.12
CA THR A 184 -2.76 13.43 -38.49
C THR A 184 -4.13 12.79 -38.57
N ALA A 185 -4.86 13.09 -39.64
CA ALA A 185 -6.14 12.44 -39.91
C ALA A 185 -6.32 12.23 -41.41
N THR A 186 -6.99 11.13 -41.74
CA THR A 186 -7.56 10.89 -43.07
C THR A 186 -9.05 11.15 -42.97
N VAL A 187 -9.55 12.07 -43.80
CA VAL A 187 -10.96 12.41 -43.89
C VAL A 187 -11.47 12.08 -45.30
N THR A 188 -12.53 11.28 -45.38
CA THR A 188 -13.30 11.13 -46.61
C THR A 188 -14.64 11.82 -46.49
N ILE A 189 -15.08 12.49 -47.56
CA ILE A 189 -16.42 13.06 -47.69
C ILE A 189 -17.04 12.46 -48.95
N ASN A 190 -18.15 11.73 -48.81
CA ASN A 190 -18.81 11.01 -49.91
C ASN A 190 -17.82 10.11 -50.70
N GLY A 191 -16.92 9.43 -49.98
CA GLY A 191 -15.90 8.55 -50.55
C GLY A 191 -14.67 9.25 -51.14
N ARG A 192 -14.59 10.59 -51.15
CA ARG A 192 -13.42 11.33 -51.64
C ARG A 192 -12.51 11.77 -50.50
N ASN A 193 -11.20 11.51 -50.61
CA ASN A 193 -10.21 12.02 -49.66
C ASN A 193 -10.10 13.54 -49.76
N VAL A 194 -10.13 14.22 -48.62
CA VAL A 194 -9.90 15.67 -48.52
C VAL A 194 -8.58 15.90 -47.79
N PRO A 195 -7.68 16.78 -48.29
CA PRO A 195 -6.43 17.10 -47.61
C PRO A 195 -6.67 17.64 -46.20
N VAL A 196 -5.93 17.08 -45.23
CA VAL A 196 -5.95 17.51 -43.83
C VAL A 196 -4.58 18.02 -43.44
N VAL A 197 -4.53 19.24 -42.90
CA VAL A 197 -3.34 19.81 -42.28
C VAL A 197 -3.21 19.27 -40.85
N GLY A 198 -2.10 18.60 -40.58
CA GLY A 198 -1.78 17.95 -39.32
C GLY A 198 -1.56 18.91 -38.13
N ALA A 199 -1.53 18.35 -36.93
CA ALA A 199 -1.23 19.01 -35.67
C ALA A 199 -0.10 18.28 -34.92
N TRP A 200 0.20 18.71 -33.70
CA TRP A 200 1.18 18.09 -32.81
C TRP A 200 0.57 17.83 -31.43
N ILE A 201 1.04 16.79 -30.74
CA ILE A 201 0.72 16.53 -29.33
C ILE A 201 1.99 16.61 -28.50
N ILE A 202 1.89 17.24 -27.33
CA ILE A 202 2.93 17.26 -26.30
C ILE A 202 2.34 16.64 -25.04
N VAL A 203 3.02 15.63 -24.49
CA VAL A 203 2.69 14.99 -23.22
C VAL A 203 3.65 15.53 -22.16
N ALA A 204 3.12 16.33 -21.26
CA ALA A 204 3.89 17.10 -20.29
C ALA A 204 3.68 16.62 -18.83
N PRO A 205 4.48 17.12 -17.87
CA PRO A 205 4.20 16.96 -16.44
C PRO A 205 2.82 17.51 -16.02
N PRO A 206 2.28 17.12 -14.85
CA PRO A 206 1.07 17.70 -14.29
C PRO A 206 1.21 19.22 -14.05
N LYS A 207 0.09 19.95 -14.12
CA LYS A 207 0.01 21.38 -13.76
C LYS A 207 -0.71 21.50 -12.42
N TYR A 208 0.03 21.76 -11.34
CA TYR A 208 -0.54 21.77 -9.98
C TYR A 208 -1.32 23.05 -9.65
N GLY A 209 -1.18 24.13 -10.42
CA GLY A 209 -2.07 25.30 -10.40
C GLY A 209 -2.94 25.37 -11.66
N PRO A 210 -3.89 24.45 -11.88
CA PRO A 210 -4.60 24.32 -13.16
C PRO A 210 -5.47 25.55 -13.49
N HIS A 211 -5.92 26.28 -12.47
CA HIS A 211 -6.73 27.49 -12.61
C HIS A 211 -5.97 28.68 -13.19
N PHE A 212 -4.64 28.71 -13.05
CA PHE A 212 -3.83 29.88 -13.35
C PHE A 212 -3.04 29.70 -14.63
N ASP A 213 -2.75 30.80 -15.32
CA ASP A 213 -1.73 30.85 -16.36
C ASP A 213 -0.52 31.63 -15.86
N THR A 214 0.66 31.30 -16.38
CA THR A 214 1.86 32.10 -16.12
C THR A 214 1.78 33.44 -16.85
N VAL A 215 2.45 34.48 -16.35
CA VAL A 215 2.44 35.83 -16.94
C VAL A 215 2.86 35.81 -18.41
N ILE A 216 3.83 34.97 -18.76
CA ILE A 216 4.32 34.76 -20.12
C ILE A 216 4.03 33.31 -20.48
N THR A 217 2.98 33.09 -21.25
CA THR A 217 2.56 31.75 -21.67
C THR A 217 3.29 31.30 -22.94
N LEU A 218 3.25 30.01 -23.24
CA LEU A 218 3.79 29.51 -24.51
C LEU A 218 3.09 30.15 -25.72
N TYR A 219 1.78 30.45 -25.60
CA TYR A 219 1.06 31.20 -26.65
C TYR A 219 1.71 32.57 -26.90
N ASP A 220 1.99 33.34 -25.85
CA ASP A 220 2.59 34.66 -25.96
C ASP A 220 3.98 34.59 -26.61
N ARG A 221 4.75 33.54 -26.29
CA ARG A 221 6.09 33.34 -26.82
C ARG A 221 6.09 32.95 -28.29
N LEU A 222 5.21 32.03 -28.68
CA LEU A 222 5.04 31.65 -30.09
C LEU A 222 4.42 32.77 -30.91
N PHE A 223 3.50 33.55 -30.33
CA PHE A 223 2.95 34.73 -30.99
C PHE A 223 4.03 35.77 -31.31
N GLN A 224 4.98 36.02 -30.40
CA GLN A 224 6.15 36.86 -30.66
C GLN A 224 7.01 36.28 -31.80
N LEU A 225 7.35 34.99 -31.75
CA LEU A 225 8.20 34.34 -32.76
C LEU A 225 7.62 34.50 -34.17
N ARG A 226 6.30 34.33 -34.30
CA ARG A 226 5.58 34.38 -35.58
C ARG A 226 5.48 35.74 -36.22
N ASN A 227 5.59 36.81 -35.44
CA ASN A 227 5.35 38.19 -35.87
C ASN A 227 6.65 39.03 -35.84
N PRO A 228 7.73 38.62 -36.55
CA PRO A 228 9.04 39.28 -36.45
C PRO A 228 9.05 40.71 -37.01
N THR A 229 8.05 41.08 -37.83
CA THR A 229 7.90 42.43 -38.40
C THR A 229 7.25 43.44 -37.46
N PHE A 230 6.91 43.05 -36.21
CA PHE A 230 6.46 43.95 -35.14
C PHE A 230 5.29 44.88 -35.53
N SER A 231 4.06 44.38 -35.41
CA SER A 231 2.94 45.33 -35.21
C SER A 231 2.11 44.90 -34.00
N VAL A 232 2.31 45.62 -32.91
CA VAL A 232 1.28 45.73 -31.87
C VAL A 232 0.01 46.21 -32.57
N PRO A 233 -1.16 45.61 -32.27
CA PRO A 233 -2.43 46.07 -32.84
C PRO A 233 -2.54 47.60 -32.80
N ALA A 234 -3.03 48.21 -33.88
CA ALA A 234 -3.17 49.66 -33.98
C ALA A 234 -3.97 50.20 -32.78
N LYS A 235 -5.05 49.48 -32.43
CA LYS A 235 -5.83 49.64 -31.21
C LYS A 235 -5.67 48.40 -30.32
N VAL A 236 -5.29 48.61 -29.07
CA VAL A 236 -5.12 47.57 -28.05
C VAL A 236 -6.43 47.36 -27.31
N SER A 237 -6.87 46.11 -27.18
CA SER A 237 -8.03 45.71 -26.38
C SER A 237 -7.63 45.62 -24.91
N TYR A 238 -8.34 46.32 -24.03
CA TYR A 238 -8.09 46.16 -22.60
C TYR A 238 -8.36 44.72 -22.14
N THR A 239 -9.45 44.13 -22.59
CA THR A 239 -9.91 42.81 -22.14
C THR A 239 -9.05 41.67 -22.67
N ASN A 240 -8.59 41.74 -23.92
CA ASN A 240 -7.91 40.63 -24.59
C ASN A 240 -6.38 40.74 -24.63
N ASP A 241 -5.84 41.95 -24.48
CA ASP A 241 -4.40 42.21 -24.59
C ASP A 241 -3.77 42.64 -23.26
N VAL A 242 -4.46 43.45 -22.46
CA VAL A 242 -3.90 44.03 -21.21
C VAL A 242 -4.28 43.22 -19.97
N TYR A 243 -5.58 42.99 -19.77
CA TYR A 243 -6.11 42.31 -18.60
C TYR A 243 -5.51 40.91 -18.37
N PRO A 244 -5.24 40.05 -19.38
CA PRO A 244 -4.61 38.76 -19.13
C PRO A 244 -3.25 38.90 -18.45
N ILE A 245 -2.41 39.87 -18.87
CA ILE A 245 -1.07 40.10 -18.29
C ILE A 245 -1.20 40.48 -16.82
N LEU A 246 -2.09 41.42 -16.50
CA LEU A 246 -2.33 41.90 -15.15
C LEU A 246 -2.90 40.80 -14.25
N ARG A 247 -3.94 40.08 -14.72
CA ARG A 247 -4.59 39.00 -13.97
C ARG A 247 -3.61 37.87 -13.64
N ARG A 248 -2.83 37.41 -14.62
CA ARG A 248 -1.79 36.36 -14.44
C ARG A 248 -0.71 36.79 -13.45
N ALA A 249 -0.30 38.06 -13.49
CA ALA A 249 0.64 38.61 -12.52
C ALA A 249 0.06 38.59 -11.10
N VAL A 250 -1.20 38.98 -10.92
CA VAL A 250 -1.89 38.89 -9.62
C VAL A 250 -2.01 37.44 -9.16
N ASP A 251 -2.39 36.52 -10.04
CA ASP A 251 -2.64 35.12 -9.70
C ASP A 251 -1.38 34.36 -9.27
N THR A 252 -0.22 34.76 -9.81
CA THR A 252 1.07 34.15 -9.44
C THR A 252 1.34 34.22 -7.92
N GLN A 253 0.70 35.14 -7.19
CA GLN A 253 0.83 35.22 -5.72
C GLN A 253 0.38 33.95 -4.99
N TRP A 254 -0.58 33.20 -5.55
CA TRP A 254 -1.16 32.01 -4.94
C TRP A 254 -0.24 30.79 -4.99
N THR A 255 0.76 30.84 -5.86
CA THR A 255 1.75 29.79 -6.04
C THR A 255 3.19 30.25 -5.75
N ASN A 256 3.38 31.56 -5.55
CA ASN A 256 4.66 32.18 -5.21
C ASN A 256 4.47 33.38 -4.26
N LYS A 257 4.89 33.23 -3.00
CA LYS A 257 4.75 34.28 -1.98
C LYS A 257 5.52 35.57 -2.31
N ASN A 258 6.59 35.48 -3.10
CA ASN A 258 7.41 36.62 -3.48
C ASN A 258 6.79 37.42 -4.62
N ALA A 259 6.04 36.77 -5.51
CA ALA A 259 5.33 37.43 -6.61
C ALA A 259 4.32 38.46 -6.06
N GLY A 260 3.48 38.06 -5.09
CA GLY A 260 2.51 38.98 -4.46
C GLY A 260 3.15 40.18 -3.75
N LYS A 261 4.41 40.07 -3.31
CA LYS A 261 5.15 41.20 -2.72
C LYS A 261 5.73 42.15 -3.77
N ARG A 262 6.08 41.64 -4.95
CA ARG A 262 6.84 42.38 -5.97
C ARG A 262 5.99 42.89 -7.14
N HIS A 263 4.89 42.25 -7.49
CA HIS A 263 4.03 42.73 -8.58
C HIS A 263 3.26 44.01 -8.20
N GLY A 264 2.95 44.19 -6.91
CA GLY A 264 2.27 45.36 -6.36
C GLY A 264 0.91 44.98 -5.74
N LYS A 265 0.72 45.31 -4.46
CA LYS A 265 -0.48 44.92 -3.69
C LYS A 265 -1.66 45.88 -3.87
N ASP A 266 -1.39 47.08 -4.33
CA ASP A 266 -2.32 48.21 -4.31
C ASP A 266 -3.20 48.31 -5.56
N TRP A 267 -2.97 47.46 -6.57
CA TRP A 267 -3.76 47.36 -7.80
C TRP A 267 -4.38 45.97 -8.04
N ALA A 268 -4.11 45.00 -7.17
CA ALA A 268 -4.52 43.60 -7.34
C ALA A 268 -6.01 43.32 -7.08
N ALA A 269 -6.79 44.34 -6.67
CA ALA A 269 -8.23 44.21 -6.43
C ALA A 269 -9.01 44.23 -7.75
N ASP A 270 -10.08 43.43 -7.83
CA ASP A 270 -10.83 43.20 -9.07
C ASP A 270 -11.48 44.48 -9.62
N ASP A 271 -11.90 45.42 -8.78
CA ASP A 271 -12.44 46.72 -9.18
C ASP A 271 -11.39 47.58 -9.91
N LYS A 272 -10.14 47.58 -9.40
CA LYS A 272 -9.01 48.28 -10.02
C LYS A 272 -8.56 47.61 -11.30
N LEU A 273 -8.67 46.29 -11.42
CA LEU A 273 -8.40 45.55 -12.65
C LEU A 273 -9.45 45.76 -13.75
N ARG A 274 -10.56 46.48 -13.50
CA ARG A 274 -11.53 46.87 -14.54
C ARG A 274 -11.23 48.23 -15.13
N SER A 275 -10.72 49.13 -14.31
CA SER A 275 -10.44 50.52 -14.67
C SER A 275 -9.36 51.07 -13.75
N MET A 276 -8.19 51.40 -14.32
CA MET A 276 -7.09 51.99 -13.58
C MET A 276 -6.90 53.47 -13.92
N PRO A 277 -6.81 54.36 -12.92
CA PRO A 277 -6.44 55.75 -13.17
C PRO A 277 -5.01 55.84 -13.74
N LYS A 278 -4.72 56.93 -14.46
CA LYS A 278 -3.46 57.08 -15.22
C LYS A 278 -2.23 56.88 -14.33
N GLU A 279 -2.24 57.45 -13.14
CA GLU A 279 -1.14 57.38 -12.17
C GLU A 279 -0.87 55.94 -11.74
N LEU A 280 -1.91 55.12 -11.60
CA LEU A 280 -1.77 53.70 -11.28
C LEU A 280 -1.26 52.90 -12.47
N ARG A 281 -1.71 53.21 -13.70
CA ARG A 281 -1.18 52.60 -14.94
C ARG A 281 0.31 52.87 -15.11
N GLU A 282 0.75 54.10 -14.86
CA GLU A 282 2.16 54.51 -14.90
C GLU A 282 2.99 53.71 -13.89
N ARG A 283 2.55 53.62 -12.64
CA ARG A 283 3.24 52.84 -11.60
C ARG A 283 3.32 51.34 -11.92
N VAL A 284 2.26 50.75 -12.47
CA VAL A 284 2.26 49.35 -12.90
C VAL A 284 3.28 49.13 -14.02
N PHE A 285 3.30 50.03 -15.00
CA PHE A 285 4.23 49.96 -16.12
C PHE A 285 5.69 50.18 -15.69
N GLU A 286 5.97 51.13 -14.79
CA GLU A 286 7.31 51.36 -14.23
C GLU A 286 7.86 50.15 -13.47
N ASN A 287 6.97 49.29 -12.94
CA ASN A 287 7.36 48.04 -12.29
C ASN A 287 7.61 46.89 -13.28
N LEU A 288 7.22 47.04 -14.56
CA LEU A 288 7.58 46.09 -15.61
C LEU A 288 9.06 46.20 -15.96
N ARG A 289 9.70 45.06 -16.19
CA ARG A 289 11.03 45.05 -16.78
C ARG A 289 10.96 45.23 -18.29
N ASP A 290 11.74 46.16 -18.83
CA ASP A 290 11.85 46.36 -20.29
C ASP A 290 12.65 45.21 -20.92
N PRO A 291 12.08 44.44 -21.86
CA PRO A 291 12.80 43.37 -22.55
C PRO A 291 13.99 43.88 -23.39
N ARG A 292 14.04 45.18 -23.71
CA ARG A 292 15.14 45.82 -24.44
C ARG A 292 16.23 46.37 -23.51
N ASN A 293 15.98 46.42 -22.21
CA ASN A 293 16.97 46.81 -21.19
C ASN A 293 16.91 45.86 -19.98
N PRO A 294 17.29 44.58 -20.15
CA PRO A 294 17.10 43.54 -19.13
C PRO A 294 17.94 43.75 -17.86
N SER A 295 18.97 44.60 -17.91
CA SER A 295 19.79 45.04 -16.78
C SER A 295 19.20 46.23 -16.01
N GLY A 296 18.15 46.87 -16.52
CA GLY A 296 17.52 48.04 -15.92
C GLY A 296 16.09 47.80 -15.42
N GLY A 297 15.85 48.13 -14.15
CA GLY A 297 14.50 48.39 -13.60
C GLY A 297 13.54 47.21 -13.50
N GLY A 298 12.38 47.50 -12.89
CA GLY A 298 11.21 46.61 -12.79
C GLY A 298 11.41 45.33 -11.96
N THR A 299 10.35 44.92 -11.25
CA THR A 299 10.34 43.63 -10.54
C THR A 299 9.29 42.65 -11.08
N MET A 300 8.54 43.04 -12.11
CA MET A 300 7.49 42.25 -12.75
C MET A 300 7.89 41.79 -14.17
N PRO A 301 7.71 40.50 -14.51
CA PRO A 301 7.27 39.42 -13.62
C PRO A 301 8.38 38.97 -12.65
N LYS A 302 8.01 38.70 -11.40
CA LYS A 302 8.88 38.11 -10.39
C LYS A 302 8.95 36.61 -10.58
N LEU A 303 9.99 36.20 -11.30
CA LEU A 303 10.49 34.82 -11.40
C LEU A 303 11.96 34.78 -10.88
N GLU A 304 12.64 33.63 -10.90
CA GLU A 304 14.01 33.48 -10.38
C GLU A 304 15.04 34.25 -11.23
N THR A 305 14.85 34.26 -12.54
CA THR A 305 15.75 34.91 -13.50
C THR A 305 15.36 36.36 -13.76
N THR A 306 16.18 37.06 -14.57
CA THR A 306 15.89 38.44 -14.98
C THR A 306 14.77 38.57 -16.03
N VAL A 307 13.71 37.74 -15.94
CA VAL A 307 12.62 37.66 -16.92
C VAL A 307 11.92 39.01 -17.12
N SER A 308 11.54 39.25 -18.37
CA SER A 308 10.69 40.35 -18.81
C SER A 308 9.55 39.79 -19.66
N LEU A 309 8.49 40.58 -19.84
CA LEU A 309 7.45 40.27 -20.82
C LEU A 309 8.04 40.12 -22.23
N THR A 310 7.31 39.50 -23.17
CA THR A 310 7.71 39.59 -24.57
C THR A 310 7.68 41.05 -25.05
N SER A 311 8.41 41.38 -26.12
CA SER A 311 8.42 42.76 -26.64
C SER A 311 7.03 43.22 -27.05
N ILE A 312 6.22 42.34 -27.64
CA ILE A 312 4.81 42.62 -27.97
C ILE A 312 4.00 42.90 -26.71
N GLN A 313 4.08 42.05 -25.69
CA GLN A 313 3.36 42.26 -24.42
C GLN A 313 3.80 43.59 -23.76
N TYR A 314 5.10 43.89 -23.74
CA TYR A 314 5.60 45.13 -23.17
C TYR A 314 5.09 46.37 -23.92
N ASP A 315 5.09 46.33 -25.26
CA ASP A 315 4.61 47.46 -26.07
C ASP A 315 3.07 47.62 -26.01
N ILE A 316 2.31 46.53 -25.82
CA ILE A 316 0.88 46.55 -25.46
C ILE A 316 0.70 47.31 -24.13
N MET A 317 1.47 46.94 -23.10
CA MET A 317 1.41 47.59 -21.79
C MET A 317 1.82 49.07 -21.86
N ARG A 318 2.74 49.44 -22.77
CA ARG A 318 3.13 50.83 -23.01
C ARG A 318 1.98 51.65 -23.60
N LYS A 319 1.32 51.14 -24.66
CA LYS A 319 0.13 51.78 -25.24
C LYS A 319 -0.98 51.92 -24.19
N TRP A 320 -1.20 50.87 -23.39
CA TRP A 320 -2.15 50.91 -22.29
C TRP A 320 -1.82 51.97 -21.24
N LYS A 321 -0.55 52.11 -20.84
CA LYS A 321 -0.10 53.18 -19.93
C LYS A 321 -0.44 54.56 -20.50
N ASP A 322 -0.08 54.81 -21.76
CA ASP A 322 -0.28 56.10 -22.42
C ASP A 322 -1.78 56.43 -22.60
N GLY A 323 -2.60 55.41 -22.88
CA GLY A 323 -4.05 55.55 -23.06
C GLY A 323 -4.44 56.24 -24.37
N GLY A 324 -5.58 56.94 -24.36
CA GLY A 324 -6.10 57.66 -25.52
C GLY A 324 -6.73 56.75 -26.58
N GLU A 325 -6.78 57.21 -27.83
CA GLU A 325 -7.45 56.52 -28.95
C GLU A 325 -6.81 55.19 -29.36
N GLN A 326 -5.60 54.90 -28.86
CA GLN A 326 -4.87 53.67 -29.11
C GLN A 326 -5.34 52.49 -28.24
N VAL A 327 -6.21 52.74 -27.25
CA VAL A 327 -6.69 51.72 -26.30
C VAL A 327 -8.21 51.71 -26.32
N VAL A 328 -8.79 50.54 -26.53
CA VAL A 328 -10.23 50.31 -26.43
C VAL A 328 -10.50 49.67 -25.08
N ASN A 329 -11.26 50.35 -24.23
CA ASN A 329 -11.79 49.75 -23.03
C ASN A 329 -13.06 48.96 -23.38
N ASP A 330 -12.86 47.70 -23.78
CA ASP A 330 -13.89 46.76 -24.19
C ASP A 330 -14.31 45.81 -23.06
N TRP A 331 -14.13 46.23 -21.81
CA TRP A 331 -14.53 45.43 -20.65
C TRP A 331 -16.03 45.05 -20.74
N PRO A 332 -16.41 43.79 -20.46
CA PRO A 332 -17.81 43.36 -20.54
C PRO A 332 -18.73 44.22 -19.69
N ALA A 333 -19.82 44.70 -20.29
CA ALA A 333 -20.78 45.61 -19.67
C ALA A 333 -21.49 45.00 -18.45
N ASP A 334 -21.56 43.67 -18.35
CA ASP A 334 -22.11 42.96 -17.18
C ASP A 334 -21.21 43.05 -15.95
N GLY A 335 -19.99 43.57 -16.10
CA GLY A 335 -19.02 43.70 -15.02
C GLY A 335 -18.44 42.38 -14.54
N HIS A 336 -18.80 41.23 -15.08
CA HIS A 336 -18.32 39.93 -14.57
C HIS A 336 -16.97 39.49 -15.16
N GLY A 337 -16.35 40.34 -15.99
CA GLY A 337 -15.10 40.05 -16.68
C GLY A 337 -15.28 39.14 -17.89
N PRO A 338 -14.20 38.86 -18.63
CA PRO A 338 -14.29 38.06 -19.84
C PRO A 338 -14.73 36.63 -19.54
N LYS A 339 -15.57 36.08 -20.41
CA LYS A 339 -16.11 34.72 -20.33
C LYS A 339 -15.68 33.91 -21.56
N PRO A 340 -15.61 32.57 -21.46
CA PRO A 340 -15.45 31.73 -22.65
C PRO A 340 -16.53 32.04 -23.69
N ALA A 341 -16.16 31.98 -24.97
CA ALA A 341 -17.13 32.10 -26.05
C ALA A 341 -18.19 30.98 -25.97
N GLU A 342 -19.40 31.20 -26.50
CA GLU A 342 -20.42 30.14 -26.50
C GLU A 342 -20.06 28.98 -27.45
N LYS A 343 -19.35 29.29 -28.54
CA LYS A 343 -18.88 28.32 -29.52
C LYS A 343 -17.37 28.29 -29.54
N VAL A 344 -16.81 27.08 -29.48
CA VAL A 344 -15.37 26.85 -29.61
C VAL A 344 -14.94 27.17 -31.04
N THR A 345 -13.93 28.04 -31.18
CA THR A 345 -13.28 28.34 -32.47
C THR A 345 -11.91 27.64 -32.58
N PRO A 346 -11.31 27.57 -33.78
CA PRO A 346 -9.93 27.12 -33.94
C PRO A 346 -8.92 27.92 -33.12
N ASP A 347 -9.07 29.26 -33.06
CA ASP A 347 -8.20 30.15 -32.29
C ASP A 347 -8.36 29.91 -30.79
N ASP A 348 -9.59 29.66 -30.31
CA ASP A 348 -9.84 29.30 -28.92
C ASP A 348 -9.06 28.03 -28.51
N LEU A 349 -9.10 26.99 -29.35
CA LEU A 349 -8.40 25.73 -29.10
C LEU A 349 -6.89 25.94 -29.05
N ASP A 350 -6.33 26.63 -30.05
CA ASP A 350 -4.89 26.88 -30.15
C ASP A 350 -4.40 27.73 -28.97
N ARG A 351 -5.14 28.80 -28.63
CA ARG A 351 -4.78 29.72 -27.56
C ARG A 351 -4.96 29.10 -26.18
N ALA A 352 -6.05 28.36 -25.94
CA ALA A 352 -6.31 27.73 -24.65
C ALA A 352 -5.26 26.66 -24.31
N ALA A 353 -4.92 25.80 -25.27
CA ALA A 353 -3.92 24.76 -25.08
C ALA A 353 -2.54 25.36 -24.74
N LEU A 354 -2.11 26.38 -25.50
CA LEU A 354 -0.79 27.00 -25.34
C LEU A 354 -0.71 27.99 -24.18
N SER A 355 -1.81 28.65 -23.80
CA SER A 355 -1.84 29.55 -22.63
C SER A 355 -1.61 28.79 -21.32
N ALA A 356 -1.98 27.50 -21.30
CA ALA A 356 -1.81 26.65 -20.13
C ALA A 356 -0.36 26.21 -19.87
N CYS A 357 0.60 26.59 -20.72
CA CYS A 357 2.01 26.19 -20.65
C CYS A 357 2.95 27.36 -20.37
N VAL A 358 4.14 27.07 -19.84
CA VAL A 358 5.15 28.09 -19.57
C VAL A 358 5.76 28.64 -20.86
N GLY A 359 5.91 29.97 -20.95
CA GLY A 359 6.54 30.64 -22.09
C GLY A 359 7.94 31.18 -21.82
N GLU A 360 8.32 31.31 -20.55
CA GLU A 360 9.66 31.65 -20.05
C GLU A 360 9.80 31.16 -18.58
N SER A 361 11.00 30.90 -18.07
CA SER A 361 12.24 30.76 -18.84
C SER A 361 12.39 29.39 -19.50
N PHE A 362 13.24 29.27 -20.51
CA PHE A 362 13.59 27.98 -21.11
C PHE A 362 15.02 27.62 -20.69
N GLY A 363 15.10 26.92 -19.56
CA GLY A 363 16.34 26.43 -18.95
C GLY A 363 16.13 25.26 -17.97
N PRO A 364 15.41 24.18 -18.35
CA PRO A 364 14.94 23.89 -19.71
C PRO A 364 13.49 24.31 -19.98
N GLY A 365 12.67 24.57 -18.95
CA GLY A 365 11.22 24.75 -19.08
C GLY A 365 10.44 23.51 -18.62
N ILE A 366 9.11 23.59 -18.54
CA ILE A 366 8.27 22.51 -18.00
C ILE A 366 7.68 21.63 -19.11
N GLU A 367 6.80 22.18 -19.93
CA GLU A 367 6.14 21.42 -21.00
C GLU A 367 6.99 21.36 -22.27
N VAL A 368 7.73 22.44 -22.52
CA VAL A 368 8.59 22.66 -23.68
C VAL A 368 9.76 23.56 -23.28
N GLY A 369 10.74 23.65 -24.17
CA GLY A 369 11.89 24.53 -24.06
C GLY A 369 13.16 23.75 -24.35
N GLY A 370 14.24 24.05 -23.65
CA GLY A 370 15.56 23.45 -23.82
C GLY A 370 16.63 24.46 -23.48
N PHE A 371 17.85 24.27 -24.00
CA PHE A 371 18.92 25.24 -23.76
C PHE A 371 18.76 26.47 -24.66
N GLY A 372 18.73 27.65 -24.05
CA GLY A 372 18.49 28.92 -24.73
C GLY A 372 17.02 29.09 -25.08
N THR A 373 16.67 28.85 -26.35
CA THR A 373 15.30 29.00 -26.88
C THR A 373 14.87 27.80 -27.76
N GLN A 374 15.75 26.81 -27.90
CA GLN A 374 15.60 25.65 -28.78
C GLN A 374 14.97 24.47 -28.03
N PRO A 375 14.19 23.60 -28.70
CA PRO A 375 13.84 23.63 -30.12
C PRO A 375 12.55 24.42 -30.40
N ILE A 376 11.69 24.65 -29.40
CA ILE A 376 10.33 25.16 -29.64
C ILE A 376 10.29 26.57 -30.22
N LEU A 377 11.32 27.40 -30.03
CA LEU A 377 11.40 28.73 -30.65
C LEU A 377 12.28 28.79 -31.90
N ASP A 378 12.69 27.62 -32.43
CA ASP A 378 13.30 27.58 -33.75
C ASP A 378 12.23 27.77 -34.82
N ASN A 379 12.24 28.95 -35.44
CA ASN A 379 11.32 29.28 -36.52
C ASN A 379 11.43 28.32 -37.71
N SER A 380 12.56 27.63 -37.90
CA SER A 380 12.75 26.68 -38.99
C SER A 380 11.81 25.47 -38.90
N LEU A 381 11.35 25.13 -37.69
CA LEU A 381 10.48 23.98 -37.43
C LEU A 381 9.02 24.23 -37.83
N TYR A 382 8.60 25.48 -38.00
CA TYR A 382 7.21 25.84 -38.26
C TYR A 382 6.92 26.00 -39.76
N ASP A 383 5.67 25.75 -40.14
CA ASP A 383 5.15 25.98 -41.48
C ASP A 383 5.18 27.48 -41.82
N ASP A 384 5.64 27.82 -43.02
CA ASP A 384 5.84 29.21 -43.41
C ASP A 384 4.52 29.97 -43.59
N THR A 385 3.41 29.25 -43.84
CA THR A 385 2.06 29.78 -44.09
C THR A 385 1.12 29.69 -42.88
N ASP A 386 1.39 28.78 -41.94
CA ASP A 386 0.66 28.62 -40.69
C ASP A 386 1.65 28.38 -39.54
N ARG A 387 2.24 29.47 -39.03
CA ARG A 387 3.37 29.39 -38.10
C ARG A 387 3.01 28.91 -36.68
N LEU A 388 1.77 28.41 -36.46
CA LEU A 388 1.39 27.64 -35.28
C LEU A 388 1.66 26.14 -35.46
N ARG A 389 1.88 25.70 -36.69
CA ARG A 389 2.02 24.29 -37.07
C ARG A 389 3.47 23.96 -37.33
N LEU A 390 3.89 22.80 -36.85
CA LEU A 390 5.20 22.24 -37.15
C LEU A 390 5.18 21.62 -38.55
N LYS A 391 6.31 21.74 -39.26
CA LYS A 391 6.53 21.10 -40.56
C LYS A 391 6.43 19.58 -40.41
N SER A 392 5.97 18.90 -41.45
CA SER A 392 5.92 17.43 -41.48
C SER A 392 7.31 16.77 -41.42
N THR A 393 8.39 17.53 -41.60
CA THR A 393 9.78 17.09 -41.47
C THR A 393 10.28 17.09 -40.03
N VAL A 394 9.52 17.64 -39.07
CA VAL A 394 9.87 17.56 -37.65
C VAL A 394 9.65 16.13 -37.17
N GLU A 395 10.69 15.54 -36.60
CA GLU A 395 10.64 14.17 -36.08
C GLU A 395 9.81 14.10 -34.78
N PRO A 396 9.04 13.02 -34.55
CA PRO A 396 8.40 12.80 -33.26
C PRO A 396 9.42 12.81 -32.12
N GLY A 397 9.04 13.34 -30.96
CA GLY A 397 9.89 13.47 -29.78
C GLY A 397 10.88 14.64 -29.84
N ALA A 398 10.89 15.44 -30.92
CA ALA A 398 11.85 16.52 -31.06
C ALA A 398 11.63 17.65 -30.05
N ILE A 399 10.37 17.94 -29.69
CA ILE A 399 10.03 19.12 -28.88
C ILE A 399 10.43 18.92 -27.41
N THR A 400 10.27 17.71 -26.88
CA THR A 400 10.54 17.37 -25.47
C THR A 400 11.94 16.84 -25.23
N ALA A 401 12.73 16.55 -26.27
CA ALA A 401 14.05 15.91 -26.20
C ALA A 401 15.08 16.65 -25.32
N TYR A 402 14.90 17.95 -25.13
CA TYR A 402 15.84 18.81 -24.38
C TYR A 402 15.39 19.08 -22.94
N LEU A 403 14.23 18.58 -22.54
CA LEU A 403 13.76 18.65 -21.15
C LEU A 403 14.52 17.64 -20.28
N ALA A 404 14.40 17.81 -18.96
CA ALA A 404 15.06 16.92 -18.01
C ALA A 404 14.60 15.46 -18.16
N ASN A 405 15.56 14.56 -17.96
CA ASN A 405 15.36 13.13 -17.86
C ASN A 405 15.85 12.60 -16.50
N PRO A 406 14.93 12.21 -15.60
CA PRO A 406 13.47 12.28 -15.76
C PRO A 406 12.90 13.69 -15.46
N TRP A 407 11.70 14.02 -15.91
CA TRP A 407 11.11 15.37 -15.69
C TRP A 407 10.99 15.78 -14.21
N GLN A 408 10.90 14.82 -13.28
CA GLN A 408 10.79 15.08 -11.85
C GLN A 408 12.03 15.78 -11.25
N THR A 409 13.22 15.59 -11.82
CA THR A 409 14.43 16.25 -11.32
C THR A 409 14.36 17.75 -11.55
N ASP A 410 13.81 18.18 -12.69
CA ASP A 410 13.54 19.59 -12.98
C ASP A 410 12.47 20.16 -12.04
N PHE A 411 11.36 19.44 -11.86
CA PHE A 411 10.32 19.82 -10.89
C PHE A 411 10.89 20.03 -9.48
N SER A 412 11.80 19.17 -9.04
CA SER A 412 12.45 19.34 -7.74
C SER A 412 13.38 20.57 -7.73
N ALA A 413 14.19 20.76 -8.78
CA ALA A 413 15.15 21.86 -8.86
C ALA A 413 14.49 23.24 -8.93
N CYS A 414 13.29 23.35 -9.50
CA CYS A 414 12.54 24.60 -9.71
C CYS A 414 11.94 25.24 -8.44
N GLY A 415 12.47 24.88 -7.27
CA GLY A 415 12.00 25.26 -5.94
C GLY A 415 12.06 26.75 -5.60
N GLU A 416 12.82 27.54 -6.34
CA GLU A 416 13.22 28.89 -5.92
C GLU A 416 12.84 30.02 -6.90
N ASN A 417 11.79 29.82 -7.71
CA ASN A 417 10.97 30.79 -8.46
C ASN A 417 10.99 30.67 -10.01
N TRP A 418 11.33 29.51 -10.60
CA TRP A 418 11.31 29.35 -12.07
C TRP A 418 9.90 29.36 -12.67
N TRP A 419 9.04 28.42 -12.27
CA TRP A 419 7.72 28.19 -12.89
C TRP A 419 6.62 27.89 -11.85
N PRO A 420 6.23 28.89 -11.03
CA PRO A 420 5.36 28.68 -9.87
C PRO A 420 3.96 28.16 -10.23
N VAL A 421 3.46 28.39 -11.44
CA VAL A 421 2.10 27.97 -11.83
C VAL A 421 1.99 26.45 -12.01
N PRO A 422 2.74 25.80 -12.93
CA PRO A 422 2.69 24.34 -13.05
C PRO A 422 3.31 23.64 -11.84
N ARG A 423 4.31 24.25 -11.19
CA ARG A 423 5.02 23.74 -10.02
C ARG A 423 5.05 24.82 -8.93
N PRO A 424 4.09 24.83 -7.99
CA PRO A 424 4.05 25.81 -6.91
C PRO A 424 5.34 25.83 -6.08
N ASN A 425 5.78 27.03 -5.69
CA ASN A 425 6.86 27.24 -4.73
C ASN A 425 6.27 27.24 -3.32
N GLN A 426 5.22 28.03 -3.14
CA GLN A 426 4.43 28.05 -1.93
C GLN A 426 2.96 27.87 -2.24
N VAL A 427 2.25 27.34 -1.27
CA VAL A 427 0.80 27.15 -1.31
C VAL A 427 0.19 27.61 -0.01
N HIS A 428 -1.10 27.92 -0.05
CA HIS A 428 -1.86 28.31 1.13
C HIS A 428 -2.67 27.12 1.64
N THR A 429 -2.75 26.97 2.95
CA THR A 429 -3.55 25.93 3.62
C THR A 429 -4.56 26.60 4.54
N GLU A 430 -5.68 25.92 4.84
CA GLU A 430 -6.68 26.44 5.78
C GLU A 430 -6.11 26.60 7.19
N SER A 431 -5.31 25.63 7.64
CA SER A 431 -4.88 25.50 9.03
C SER A 431 -3.53 26.15 9.35
N ALA A 432 -2.62 26.25 8.38
CA ALA A 432 -1.22 26.61 8.64
C ALA A 432 -0.70 27.77 7.78
N GLY A 433 -1.58 28.49 7.07
CA GLY A 433 -1.19 29.63 6.24
C GLY A 433 -0.34 29.21 5.03
N THR A 434 0.69 30.00 4.70
CA THR A 434 1.57 29.75 3.54
C THR A 434 2.70 28.78 3.87
N LEU A 435 2.79 27.68 3.13
CA LEU A 435 3.81 26.64 3.29
C LEU A 435 4.55 26.38 1.98
N ASP A 436 5.75 25.79 2.06
CA ASP A 436 6.42 25.21 0.88
C ASP A 436 5.57 24.06 0.32
N TRP A 437 5.41 24.02 -1.00
CA TRP A 437 4.60 23.00 -1.67
C TRP A 437 5.21 21.59 -1.54
N ASP A 438 6.53 21.51 -1.75
CA ASP A 438 7.33 20.27 -1.70
C ASP A 438 7.74 19.85 -0.27
N ARG A 439 7.15 20.47 0.76
CA ARG A 439 7.47 20.21 2.18
C ARG A 439 7.43 18.71 2.53
N GLY A 440 8.45 18.26 3.25
CA GLY A 440 8.61 16.85 3.66
C GLY A 440 8.97 15.89 2.52
N ARG A 441 9.19 16.38 1.28
CA ARG A 441 9.42 15.56 0.08
C ARG A 441 10.41 16.22 -0.89
N LYS A 442 11.36 16.99 -0.36
CA LYS A 442 12.38 17.68 -1.16
C LYS A 442 13.40 16.68 -1.71
N GLY A 443 14.01 17.02 -2.86
CA GLY A 443 15.06 16.23 -3.49
C GLY A 443 14.55 15.38 -4.67
N PHE A 444 15.48 15.03 -5.55
CA PHE A 444 15.22 14.35 -6.82
C PHE A 444 14.53 13.01 -6.64
N THR A 445 15.08 12.15 -5.77
CA THR A 445 14.52 10.85 -5.43
C THR A 445 13.09 10.98 -4.90
N ASN A 446 12.86 11.90 -3.97
CA ASN A 446 11.53 12.11 -3.39
C ASN A 446 10.52 12.65 -4.41
N MET A 447 10.92 13.51 -5.34
CA MET A 447 10.04 14.00 -6.40
C MET A 447 9.68 12.88 -7.38
N VAL A 448 10.63 12.04 -7.79
CA VAL A 448 10.36 10.84 -8.60
C VAL A 448 9.35 9.93 -7.91
N ARG A 449 9.57 9.66 -6.63
CA ARG A 449 8.74 8.74 -5.85
C ARG A 449 7.37 9.32 -5.48
N ASN A 450 7.24 10.63 -5.26
CA ASN A 450 6.08 11.19 -4.55
C ASN A 450 5.35 12.31 -5.28
N TRP A 451 5.65 12.60 -6.56
CA TRP A 451 4.99 13.69 -7.30
C TRP A 451 3.46 13.65 -7.17
N HIS A 452 2.83 12.49 -7.37
CA HIS A 452 1.37 12.33 -7.29
C HIS A 452 0.78 12.57 -5.88
N THR A 453 1.60 12.66 -4.82
CA THR A 453 1.11 12.93 -3.46
C THR A 453 0.90 14.42 -3.17
N PHE A 454 1.47 15.33 -3.98
CA PHE A 454 1.32 16.77 -3.76
C PHE A 454 -0.11 17.25 -4.02
N GLY A 455 -0.53 18.32 -3.34
CA GLY A 455 -1.84 18.93 -3.56
C GLY A 455 -1.86 19.90 -4.74
N PHE A 456 -3.05 20.11 -5.30
CA PHE A 456 -3.33 21.09 -6.34
C PHE A 456 -3.78 22.41 -5.71
N VAL A 457 -3.47 23.53 -6.33
CA VAL A 457 -3.91 24.85 -5.90
C VAL A 457 -5.24 25.17 -6.59
N LEU A 458 -6.33 25.11 -5.82
CA LEU A 458 -7.70 25.21 -6.32
C LEU A 458 -8.48 26.33 -5.61
N PRO A 459 -9.49 26.91 -6.27
CA PRO A 459 -10.37 27.91 -5.65
C PRO A 459 -11.17 27.29 -4.49
N VAL A 460 -11.12 27.92 -3.33
CA VAL A 460 -11.92 27.59 -2.13
C VAL A 460 -12.48 28.89 -1.56
N GLY A 461 -13.76 29.15 -1.83
CA GLY A 461 -14.38 30.46 -1.55
C GLY A 461 -13.66 31.57 -2.32
N ASN A 462 -13.23 32.62 -1.60
CA ASN A 462 -12.52 33.77 -2.18
C ASN A 462 -10.98 33.63 -2.13
N LYS A 463 -10.47 32.42 -1.86
CA LYS A 463 -9.03 32.12 -1.76
C LYS A 463 -8.66 30.96 -2.68
N PHE A 464 -7.36 30.75 -2.85
CA PHE A 464 -6.84 29.55 -3.47
C PHE A 464 -5.98 28.78 -2.48
N LEU A 465 -6.30 27.50 -2.30
CA LEU A 465 -5.72 26.65 -1.27
C LEU A 465 -5.17 25.35 -1.88
N GLU A 466 -4.22 24.73 -1.18
CA GLU A 466 -3.75 23.38 -1.49
C GLU A 466 -4.83 22.34 -1.14
N VAL A 467 -5.29 21.61 -2.14
CA VAL A 467 -6.34 20.59 -2.04
C VAL A 467 -5.82 19.24 -2.54
N GLY A 468 -6.21 18.16 -1.88
CA GLY A 468 -5.88 16.80 -2.32
C GLY A 468 -4.44 16.35 -2.05
N ARG A 469 -3.72 17.01 -1.13
CA ARG A 469 -2.40 16.53 -0.68
C ARG A 469 -2.56 15.20 0.08
N ALA A 470 -1.88 14.16 -0.38
CA ALA A 470 -1.87 12.85 0.27
C ALA A 470 -0.77 12.78 1.35
N PRO A 471 -0.92 11.95 2.40
CA PRO A 471 0.18 11.61 3.31
C PRO A 471 1.27 10.82 2.56
N LEU A 472 2.47 10.72 3.15
CA LEU A 472 3.49 9.80 2.63
C LEU A 472 3.08 8.36 2.91
N PRO A 473 3.50 7.38 2.10
CA PRO A 473 3.40 5.98 2.48
C PRO A 473 4.09 5.73 3.82
N THR A 474 3.52 4.83 4.62
CA THR A 474 4.09 4.43 5.90
C THR A 474 4.10 2.92 6.01
N VAL A 475 5.25 2.36 6.40
CA VAL A 475 5.41 0.94 6.70
C VAL A 475 5.80 0.80 8.17
N ARG A 476 5.08 -0.02 8.92
CA ARG A 476 5.34 -0.28 10.33
C ARG A 476 5.51 -1.78 10.56
N LEU A 477 6.70 -2.18 11.02
CA LEU A 477 6.94 -3.55 11.47
C LEU A 477 6.15 -3.82 12.77
N ARG A 478 5.43 -4.95 12.82
CA ARG A 478 4.73 -5.46 13.99
C ARG A 478 5.51 -6.58 14.69
N SER A 479 6.20 -7.43 13.93
CA SER A 479 6.97 -8.56 14.45
C SER A 479 8.45 -8.20 14.65
N TYR A 480 8.85 -7.81 15.85
CA TYR A 480 10.22 -7.36 16.12
C TYR A 480 11.25 -8.50 16.25
N GLN A 481 10.80 -9.75 16.44
CA GLN A 481 11.65 -10.95 16.52
C GLN A 481 10.81 -12.22 16.25
N LEU A 482 11.43 -13.26 15.68
CA LEU A 482 10.87 -14.62 15.62
C LEU A 482 11.55 -15.54 16.64
N HIS A 483 10.74 -16.31 17.38
CA HIS A 483 11.24 -17.30 18.31
C HIS A 483 10.56 -18.66 18.09
N PHE A 484 11.37 -19.70 17.90
CA PHE A 484 10.94 -21.09 17.85
C PHE A 484 11.62 -21.81 19.02
N SER A 485 10.85 -22.42 19.91
CA SER A 485 11.39 -23.03 21.13
C SER A 485 11.06 -24.51 21.18
N ASP A 486 12.06 -25.31 21.57
CA ASP A 486 11.92 -26.74 21.86
C ASP A 486 11.27 -27.55 20.73
N VAL A 487 11.57 -27.19 19.48
CA VAL A 487 10.98 -27.87 18.33
C VAL A 487 11.53 -29.29 18.28
N VAL A 488 10.63 -30.28 18.23
CA VAL A 488 11.02 -31.69 18.30
C VAL A 488 11.43 -32.16 16.89
N PRO A 489 12.62 -32.73 16.69
CA PRO A 489 12.98 -33.38 15.43
C PRO A 489 12.03 -34.54 15.15
N ALA A 490 11.72 -34.79 13.89
CA ALA A 490 10.76 -35.82 13.50
C ALA A 490 11.01 -37.16 14.22
N ALA A 491 10.06 -37.60 15.05
CA ALA A 491 9.92 -38.99 15.45
C ALA A 491 8.82 -39.60 14.57
N PHE A 492 9.07 -40.77 13.98
CA PHE A 492 8.13 -41.52 13.13
C PHE A 492 7.72 -40.85 11.80
N ASP A 493 8.68 -40.57 10.90
CA ASP A 493 8.46 -40.23 9.47
C ASP A 493 7.54 -39.02 9.14
N ILE A 494 7.17 -38.18 10.11
CA ILE A 494 6.42 -36.93 9.88
C ILE A 494 7.32 -35.72 10.23
N PRO A 495 7.78 -34.91 9.25
CA PRO A 495 8.54 -33.69 9.55
C PRO A 495 7.68 -32.66 10.30
N LYS A 496 8.03 -32.33 11.56
CA LYS A 496 7.40 -31.23 12.32
C LYS A 496 7.97 -29.89 11.81
N ARG A 497 7.20 -29.18 10.97
CA ARG A 497 7.50 -27.81 10.51
C ARG A 497 6.71 -26.82 11.36
N VAL A 498 7.36 -25.82 11.93
CA VAL A 498 6.70 -24.73 12.68
C VAL A 498 6.84 -23.41 11.94
N GLY A 499 5.77 -22.61 11.89
CA GLY A 499 5.75 -21.33 11.17
C GLY A 499 5.73 -20.14 12.11
N GLY A 500 6.42 -19.06 11.74
CA GLY A 500 6.34 -17.74 12.35
C GLY A 500 6.06 -16.68 11.28
N GLN A 501 5.50 -15.54 11.68
CA GLN A 501 5.14 -14.47 10.74
C GLN A 501 5.88 -13.16 11.03
N ILE A 502 6.43 -12.55 9.98
CA ILE A 502 6.95 -11.18 10.00
C ILE A 502 5.90 -10.26 9.43
N THR A 503 5.19 -9.53 10.31
CA THR A 503 4.01 -8.75 9.95
C THR A 503 4.33 -7.27 9.82
N PHE A 504 3.75 -6.63 8.81
CA PHE A 504 3.84 -5.20 8.52
C PHE A 504 2.48 -4.57 8.32
N ASP A 505 2.36 -3.35 8.78
CA ASP A 505 1.22 -2.46 8.59
C ASP A 505 1.62 -1.38 7.58
N VAL A 506 0.94 -1.32 6.44
CA VAL A 506 1.33 -0.53 5.27
C VAL A 506 0.19 0.39 4.84
N SER A 507 0.46 1.70 4.81
CA SER A 507 -0.39 2.70 4.13
C SER A 507 0.30 3.12 2.85
N ALA A 508 -0.40 3.03 1.71
CA ALA A 508 0.14 3.20 0.37
C ALA A 508 -0.73 4.18 -0.46
N PRO A 509 -0.89 5.46 -0.04
CA PRO A 509 -1.81 6.39 -0.68
C PRO A 509 -1.32 6.74 -2.10
N GLY A 510 -2.15 6.45 -3.10
CA GLY A 510 -1.92 6.83 -4.50
C GLY A 510 -0.87 6.01 -5.26
N GLN A 511 -0.08 5.13 -4.62
CA GLN A 511 0.86 4.25 -5.33
C GLN A 511 1.16 2.99 -4.52
N PRO A 512 1.44 1.84 -5.18
CA PRO A 512 1.75 0.61 -4.46
C PRO A 512 3.04 0.72 -3.64
N VAL A 513 3.10 0.00 -2.53
CA VAL A 513 4.31 -0.20 -1.72
C VAL A 513 4.70 -1.66 -1.79
N THR A 514 5.96 -1.95 -2.11
CA THR A 514 6.46 -3.33 -2.19
C THR A 514 7.50 -3.56 -1.11
N LEU A 515 7.22 -4.50 -0.21
CA LEU A 515 8.19 -5.02 0.75
C LEU A 515 8.94 -6.18 0.12
N ARG A 516 10.26 -6.25 0.33
CA ARG A 516 11.13 -7.23 -0.31
C ARG A 516 12.20 -7.78 0.63
N ILE A 517 12.42 -9.08 0.53
CA ILE A 517 13.59 -9.80 1.02
C ILE A 517 14.50 -10.02 -0.20
N ALA A 518 15.64 -9.33 -0.26
CA ALA A 518 16.54 -9.46 -1.41
C ALA A 518 17.28 -10.82 -1.39
N PRO A 519 17.88 -11.25 -2.52
CA PRO A 519 18.76 -12.42 -2.51
C PRO A 519 19.88 -12.24 -1.47
N GLY A 520 20.01 -13.19 -0.54
CA GLY A 520 20.95 -13.13 0.59
C GLY A 520 20.43 -12.44 1.85
N ASP A 521 19.25 -11.83 1.81
CA ASP A 521 18.60 -11.21 2.98
C ASP A 521 17.63 -12.17 3.71
N GLY A 522 17.43 -13.37 3.18
CA GLY A 522 16.70 -14.45 3.85
C GLY A 522 17.52 -15.12 4.97
N PRO A 523 16.93 -16.09 5.70
CA PRO A 523 17.68 -16.86 6.68
C PRO A 523 18.79 -17.64 5.99
N SER A 524 19.90 -17.82 6.69
CA SER A 524 21.09 -18.53 6.21
C SER A 524 21.09 -20.01 6.60
N HIS A 525 20.35 -20.37 7.65
CA HIS A 525 20.26 -21.74 8.13
C HIS A 525 19.39 -22.63 7.22
N ALA A 526 19.85 -23.86 6.92
CA ALA A 526 19.16 -24.78 6.01
C ALA A 526 17.78 -25.25 6.49
N GLY A 527 17.56 -25.24 7.81
CA GLY A 527 16.26 -25.53 8.43
C GLY A 527 15.27 -24.37 8.42
N LEU A 528 15.65 -23.18 7.95
CA LEU A 528 14.79 -21.99 7.91
C LEU A 528 14.44 -21.62 6.47
N GLU A 529 13.15 -21.39 6.20
CA GLU A 529 12.66 -21.05 4.86
C GLU A 529 11.65 -19.92 4.92
N VAL A 530 11.68 -18.99 3.96
CA VAL A 530 10.64 -17.95 3.80
C VAL A 530 9.71 -18.34 2.67
N ASP A 531 8.40 -18.15 2.84
CA ASP A 531 7.37 -18.49 1.86
C ASP A 531 7.48 -17.70 0.54
N ARG A 532 7.91 -16.44 0.60
CA ARG A 532 8.03 -15.55 -0.56
C ARG A 532 9.08 -14.46 -0.39
N GLY A 533 9.61 -13.99 -1.51
CA GLY A 533 10.63 -12.92 -1.53
C GLY A 533 10.09 -11.49 -1.53
N SER A 534 8.79 -11.27 -1.80
CA SER A 534 8.20 -9.92 -1.80
C SER A 534 6.68 -9.93 -1.63
N ILE A 535 6.14 -8.82 -1.12
CA ILE A 535 4.70 -8.54 -1.03
C ILE A 535 4.44 -7.11 -1.52
N THR A 536 3.47 -6.92 -2.41
CA THR A 536 3.04 -5.61 -2.90
C THR A 536 1.66 -5.27 -2.34
N VAL A 537 1.57 -4.14 -1.66
CA VAL A 537 0.32 -3.52 -1.21
C VAL A 537 -0.10 -2.51 -2.27
N GLU A 538 -1.23 -2.77 -2.93
CA GLU A 538 -1.83 -1.86 -3.90
C GLU A 538 -2.28 -0.53 -3.25
N PRO A 539 -2.52 0.55 -4.02
CA PRO A 539 -2.81 1.86 -3.47
C PRO A 539 -4.00 1.84 -2.50
N THR A 540 -3.77 2.29 -1.27
CA THR A 540 -4.82 2.39 -0.23
C THR A 540 -5.51 3.75 -0.28
N GLY A 541 -6.73 3.83 0.26
CA GLY A 541 -7.41 5.10 0.48
C GLY A 541 -6.67 5.98 1.49
N ALA A 542 -6.99 7.28 1.51
CA ALA A 542 -6.36 8.20 2.45
C ALA A 542 -6.69 7.83 3.91
N GLY A 543 -5.67 7.39 4.66
CA GLY A 543 -5.81 6.96 6.06
C GLY A 543 -6.09 5.46 6.25
N GLU A 544 -6.20 4.70 5.16
CA GLU A 544 -6.35 3.24 5.21
C GLU A 544 -4.99 2.54 5.33
N MET A 545 -4.96 1.42 6.07
CA MET A 545 -3.79 0.57 6.26
C MET A 545 -4.12 -0.87 5.87
N ALA A 546 -3.18 -1.53 5.21
CA ALA A 546 -3.20 -2.95 4.91
C ALA A 546 -2.16 -3.69 5.76
N THR A 547 -2.52 -4.85 6.29
CA THR A 547 -1.61 -5.72 7.03
C THR A 547 -1.11 -6.84 6.10
N VAL A 548 0.20 -7.03 6.04
CA VAL A 548 0.86 -8.06 5.22
C VAL A 548 1.94 -8.80 6.00
N SER A 549 2.18 -10.07 5.69
CA SER A 549 3.15 -10.89 6.43
C SER A 549 3.98 -11.84 5.56
N PHE A 550 5.27 -11.95 5.86
CA PHE A 550 6.16 -13.02 5.36
C PHE A 550 6.12 -14.18 6.34
N ARG A 551 5.95 -15.41 5.85
CA ARG A 551 5.97 -16.61 6.70
C ARG A 551 7.37 -17.22 6.68
N VAL A 552 7.95 -17.41 7.86
CA VAL A 552 9.21 -18.12 8.05
C VAL A 552 8.91 -19.47 8.69
N THR A 553 9.34 -20.55 8.06
CA THR A 553 9.18 -21.91 8.56
C THR A 553 10.50 -22.40 9.11
N TYR A 554 10.47 -23.04 10.29
CA TYR A 554 11.59 -23.75 10.87
C TYR A 554 11.32 -25.25 10.88
N GLN A 555 12.27 -26.01 10.33
CA GLN A 555 12.35 -27.46 10.39
C GLN A 555 13.69 -27.82 11.05
N PRO A 556 13.69 -28.46 12.23
CA PRO A 556 14.93 -28.87 12.89
C PRO A 556 15.74 -29.83 12.02
N THR A 557 17.05 -29.63 11.97
CA THR A 557 17.97 -30.55 11.28
C THR A 557 18.61 -31.55 12.21
N GLU A 558 18.78 -31.21 13.50
CA GLU A 558 19.43 -32.07 14.51
C GLU A 558 18.83 -31.84 15.92
N THR A 559 18.86 -32.85 16.79
CA THR A 559 18.48 -32.74 18.22
C THR A 559 19.40 -31.79 18.99
N GLY A 560 18.84 -30.96 19.88
CA GLY A 560 19.62 -30.01 20.70
C GLY A 560 20.23 -28.82 19.93
N GLU A 561 19.86 -28.62 18.67
CA GLU A 561 20.26 -27.49 17.84
C GLU A 561 19.81 -26.13 18.44
N ARG A 562 20.67 -25.12 18.32
CA ARG A 562 20.38 -23.73 18.70
C ARG A 562 20.83 -22.80 17.58
N ILE A 563 19.87 -22.11 16.98
CA ILE A 563 20.06 -21.23 15.83
C ILE A 563 19.84 -19.78 16.26
N GLU A 564 20.80 -18.92 15.90
CA GLU A 564 20.65 -17.47 15.88
C GLU A 564 20.85 -16.99 14.44
N ASP A 565 19.78 -16.52 13.81
CA ASP A 565 19.75 -16.10 12.41
C ASP A 565 18.93 -14.81 12.26
N ARG A 566 18.65 -14.38 11.03
CA ARG A 566 17.83 -13.19 10.77
C ARG A 566 17.16 -13.23 9.41
N VAL A 567 16.13 -12.41 9.25
CA VAL A 567 15.59 -12.01 7.94
C VAL A 567 15.66 -10.49 7.84
N ILE A 568 16.09 -9.99 6.68
CA ILE A 568 16.08 -8.56 6.38
C ILE A 568 14.95 -8.29 5.39
N VAL A 569 13.99 -7.47 5.80
CA VAL A 569 12.94 -6.96 4.93
C VAL A 569 13.25 -5.50 4.62
N SER A 570 13.07 -5.09 3.38
CA SER A 570 13.26 -3.72 2.93
C SER A 570 12.03 -3.19 2.24
N ASP A 571 11.78 -1.88 2.36
CA ASP A 571 11.00 -1.11 1.41
C ASP A 571 12.00 -0.45 0.44
N PRO A 572 12.21 -1.00 -0.77
CA PRO A 572 13.20 -0.48 -1.71
C PRO A 572 12.92 0.95 -2.17
N VAL A 573 11.70 1.44 -1.97
CA VAL A 573 11.24 2.78 -2.37
C VAL A 573 11.22 3.73 -1.17
N GLY A 574 10.91 3.25 0.03
CA GLY A 574 10.93 4.04 1.27
C GLY A 574 12.31 4.20 1.90
N ASP A 575 13.33 3.48 1.41
CA ASP A 575 14.69 3.40 2.00
C ASP A 575 14.69 2.89 3.46
N GLN A 576 13.65 2.15 3.84
CA GLN A 576 13.54 1.54 5.16
C GLN A 576 13.98 0.09 5.10
N ARG A 577 14.73 -0.34 6.11
CA ARG A 577 15.19 -1.71 6.30
C ARG A 577 14.92 -2.16 7.72
N TRP A 578 14.36 -3.36 7.85
CA TRP A 578 14.08 -4.01 9.12
C TRP A 578 14.89 -5.29 9.18
N VAL A 579 15.69 -5.43 10.23
CA VAL A 579 16.41 -6.68 10.55
C VAL A 579 15.61 -7.38 11.63
N ILE A 580 15.05 -8.54 11.31
CA ILE A 580 14.21 -9.34 12.20
C ILE A 580 15.03 -10.53 12.68
N PRO A 581 15.44 -10.59 13.96
CA PRO A 581 16.20 -11.72 14.48
C PRO A 581 15.33 -12.98 14.54
N ILE A 582 15.95 -14.13 14.27
CA ILE A 582 15.37 -15.46 14.45
C ILE A 582 16.16 -16.19 15.52
N ARG A 583 15.46 -16.71 16.53
CA ARG A 583 16.03 -17.63 17.51
C ARG A 583 15.27 -18.94 17.49
N ALA A 584 15.92 -20.03 17.14
CA ALA A 584 15.34 -21.36 17.13
C ALA A 584 16.10 -22.30 18.08
N THR A 585 15.39 -23.11 18.86
CA THR A 585 15.96 -24.21 19.64
C THR A 585 15.23 -25.51 19.38
N THR A 586 15.98 -26.61 19.43
CA THR A 586 15.49 -27.97 19.34
C THR A 586 15.59 -28.64 20.71
N ALA A 587 14.62 -29.48 21.08
CA ALA A 587 14.64 -30.23 22.33
C ALA A 587 15.94 -31.07 22.49
N THR A 588 16.51 -31.09 23.70
CA THR A 588 17.80 -31.72 24.05
C THR A 588 17.68 -33.12 24.65
N THR A 589 16.46 -33.69 24.80
CA THR A 589 16.26 -34.94 25.54
C THR A 589 15.35 -35.91 24.77
N THR A 590 15.86 -37.11 24.46
CA THR A 590 15.04 -38.33 24.52
C THR A 590 14.84 -38.64 26.00
N LEU A 591 13.61 -38.44 26.51
CA LEU A 591 13.27 -38.50 27.94
C LEU A 591 13.83 -39.76 28.64
N SER A 592 14.68 -39.58 29.66
CA SER A 592 15.25 -40.66 30.48
C SER A 592 14.46 -40.91 31.76
N THR A 593 14.22 -42.19 32.02
CA THR A 593 13.53 -42.86 33.13
C THR A 593 14.13 -42.58 34.52
N THR A 594 13.32 -42.24 35.55
CA THR A 594 13.38 -42.78 36.94
C THR A 594 12.17 -42.38 37.82
N ASP A 595 11.43 -41.30 37.57
CA ASP A 595 10.35 -40.84 38.49
C ASP A 595 8.90 -41.18 38.05
N SER A 596 8.72 -42.17 37.17
CA SER A 596 7.42 -42.40 36.50
C SER A 596 7.13 -43.89 36.35
N GLN A 597 6.80 -44.62 37.43
CA GLN A 597 6.34 -46.01 37.29
C GLN A 597 4.92 -46.25 37.81
N GLU A 598 4.47 -45.67 38.93
CA GLU A 598 3.06 -45.85 39.37
C GLU A 598 2.03 -45.05 38.55
N ALA A 599 2.41 -43.92 37.96
CA ALA A 599 1.57 -43.19 37.00
C ALA A 599 1.59 -43.84 35.60
N VAL A 600 2.71 -44.50 35.27
CA VAL A 600 2.89 -45.23 34.02
C VAL A 600 2.11 -46.55 34.02
N GLN A 601 1.93 -47.23 35.15
CA GLN A 601 1.12 -48.47 35.23
C GLN A 601 -0.37 -48.24 34.91
N ARG A 602 -0.97 -47.12 35.33
CA ARG A 602 -2.36 -46.75 34.96
C ARG A 602 -2.47 -46.18 33.55
N ALA A 603 -1.47 -45.39 33.12
CA ALA A 603 -1.39 -44.92 31.74
C ALA A 603 -1.18 -46.08 30.76
N ALA A 604 -0.44 -47.13 31.13
CA ALA A 604 -0.15 -48.29 30.30
C ALA A 604 -1.38 -49.18 30.04
N SER A 605 -2.33 -49.28 30.98
CA SER A 605 -3.61 -49.97 30.75
C SER A 605 -4.49 -49.17 29.78
N VAL A 606 -4.52 -47.84 29.89
CA VAL A 606 -5.21 -46.95 28.95
C VAL A 606 -4.52 -46.95 27.56
N LEU A 607 -3.19 -47.02 27.51
CA LEU A 607 -2.39 -47.11 26.29
C LEU A 607 -2.45 -48.50 25.61
N ALA A 608 -2.61 -49.59 26.37
CA ALA A 608 -2.78 -50.94 25.84
C ALA A 608 -4.11 -51.10 25.09
N ASP A 609 -5.17 -50.43 25.54
CA ASP A 609 -6.46 -50.35 24.84
C ASP A 609 -6.45 -49.37 23.65
N LEU A 610 -5.40 -48.52 23.53
CA LEU A 610 -5.20 -47.55 22.44
C LEU A 610 -4.28 -48.07 21.31
N LEU A 611 -3.69 -49.26 21.44
CA LEU A 611 -2.79 -49.88 20.45
C LEU A 611 -3.42 -51.13 19.82
N PRO A 612 -3.21 -51.41 18.51
CA PRO A 612 -3.77 -52.59 17.86
C PRO A 612 -3.12 -53.90 18.35
N ALA A 613 -3.93 -54.96 18.46
CA ALA A 613 -3.60 -56.20 19.17
C ALA A 613 -2.35 -56.97 18.65
N GLY A 614 -1.46 -57.35 19.58
CA GLY A 614 -0.54 -58.48 19.40
C GLY A 614 0.86 -58.35 20.03
N THR A 615 1.02 -58.60 21.33
CA THR A 615 2.30 -59.02 21.97
C THR A 615 2.05 -59.70 23.34
N PRO A 616 2.12 -61.04 23.48
CA PRO A 616 1.57 -61.75 24.65
C PRO A 616 2.42 -61.99 25.91
N ASP A 617 3.66 -61.49 26.07
CA ASP A 617 4.56 -62.05 27.12
C ASP A 617 4.94 -61.13 28.30
N ALA A 618 4.31 -59.97 28.50
CA ALA A 618 4.67 -59.05 29.59
C ALA A 618 3.75 -59.14 30.85
N VAL A 619 2.75 -60.02 30.86
CA VAL A 619 1.62 -59.98 31.81
C VAL A 619 1.84 -60.82 33.09
N ALA A 620 2.78 -61.76 33.10
CA ALA A 620 2.81 -62.81 34.14
C ALA A 620 3.57 -62.46 35.44
N ASP A 621 4.60 -61.61 35.41
CA ASP A 621 5.48 -61.39 36.59
C ASP A 621 5.01 -60.27 37.54
N LEU A 622 3.89 -59.59 37.24
CA LEU A 622 3.37 -58.45 38.00
C LEU A 622 2.21 -58.79 38.96
N GLN A 623 1.87 -60.07 39.09
CA GLN A 623 0.66 -60.51 39.81
C GLN A 623 0.83 -60.73 41.33
N SER A 624 1.98 -60.40 41.93
CA SER A 624 2.18 -60.65 43.36
C SER A 624 2.74 -59.42 44.09
N MET A 625 1.87 -58.57 44.63
CA MET A 625 1.85 -58.18 46.05
C MET A 625 0.90 -56.97 46.29
N ASP A 626 0.25 -57.01 47.46
CA ASP A 626 -1.09 -56.48 47.77
C ASP A 626 -1.03 -55.16 48.58
N LEU A 627 -1.89 -54.17 48.31
CA LEU A 627 -2.06 -52.98 49.17
C LEU A 627 -3.49 -52.38 49.16
N ASP A 628 -3.87 -51.97 50.37
CA ASP A 628 -5.19 -51.56 50.88
C ASP A 628 -5.68 -50.17 50.42
N HIS A 629 -6.99 -49.98 50.51
CA HIS A 629 -7.80 -48.90 49.95
C HIS A 629 -8.10 -47.78 50.95
N SER A 630 -7.64 -46.54 50.69
CA SER A 630 -8.31 -45.33 51.22
C SER A 630 -7.83 -44.02 50.57
N HIS A 631 -8.58 -43.47 49.60
CA HIS A 631 -8.58 -42.02 49.31
C HIS A 631 -9.92 -41.58 48.68
N PRO A 632 -10.46 -40.37 48.96
CA PRO A 632 -11.88 -40.05 48.71
C PRO A 632 -12.26 -39.63 47.27
N ASP A 633 -11.30 -39.42 46.36
CA ASP A 633 -11.59 -38.97 44.99
C ASP A 633 -11.53 -40.15 44.02
N GLY A 634 -12.69 -40.70 43.66
CA GLY A 634 -12.82 -41.96 42.90
C GLY A 634 -12.10 -42.04 41.54
N PHE A 635 -11.75 -40.92 40.90
CA PHE A 635 -11.11 -40.89 39.56
C PHE A 635 -9.71 -40.26 39.51
N GLY A 636 -9.16 -39.80 40.63
CA GLY A 636 -7.87 -39.06 40.65
C GLY A 636 -6.74 -39.83 39.95
N PRO A 637 -6.66 -41.16 40.19
CA PRO A 637 -5.76 -42.09 39.52
C PRO A 637 -5.59 -41.94 38.02
N ALA A 638 -6.74 -42.08 37.36
CA ALA A 638 -6.89 -42.17 35.91
C ALA A 638 -6.75 -40.80 35.26
N ARG A 639 -7.22 -39.73 35.91
CA ARG A 639 -7.01 -38.35 35.44
C ARG A 639 -5.54 -37.96 35.43
N ALA A 640 -4.80 -38.34 36.46
CA ALA A 640 -3.36 -38.10 36.51
C ALA A 640 -2.64 -38.77 35.32
N ALA A 641 -3.05 -40.00 34.95
CA ALA A 641 -2.51 -40.72 33.79
C ALA A 641 -2.86 -40.06 32.45
N VAL A 642 -4.11 -39.63 32.26
CA VAL A 642 -4.55 -38.90 31.04
C VAL A 642 -3.78 -37.60 30.88
N ARG A 643 -3.61 -36.82 31.96
CA ARG A 643 -2.87 -35.55 31.98
C ARG A 643 -1.36 -35.75 31.75
N LEU A 644 -0.79 -36.83 32.30
CA LEU A 644 0.61 -37.19 32.04
C LEU A 644 0.80 -37.54 30.55
N ALA A 645 -0.12 -38.30 29.95
CA ALA A 645 -0.11 -38.58 28.51
C ALA A 645 -0.23 -37.30 27.67
N THR A 646 -1.08 -36.34 28.06
CA THR A 646 -1.21 -35.02 27.42
C THR A 646 0.14 -34.27 27.38
N SER A 647 0.89 -34.29 28.49
CA SER A 647 2.19 -33.61 28.60
C SER A 647 3.29 -34.25 27.74
N LEU A 648 3.16 -35.54 27.41
CA LEU A 648 4.12 -36.28 26.60
C LEU A 648 3.92 -36.08 25.09
N VAL A 649 2.73 -35.64 24.66
CA VAL A 649 2.37 -35.46 23.24
C VAL A 649 2.09 -34.00 22.83
N ASP A 650 2.35 -33.05 23.73
CA ASP A 650 2.19 -31.60 23.52
C ASP A 650 0.78 -31.20 23.03
N ALA A 651 -0.25 -31.89 23.52
CA ALA A 651 -1.64 -31.56 23.25
C ALA A 651 -2.15 -30.51 24.25
N GLY A 652 -2.95 -29.55 23.78
CA GLY A 652 -3.68 -28.63 24.65
C GLY A 652 -4.92 -29.29 25.25
N THR A 653 -5.44 -28.77 26.37
CA THR A 653 -6.74 -29.21 26.89
C THR A 653 -7.78 -28.13 26.62
N ALA A 654 -8.77 -28.42 25.76
CA ALA A 654 -9.86 -27.47 25.49
C ALA A 654 -11.03 -27.62 26.48
N LEU A 655 -11.15 -28.79 27.11
CA LEU A 655 -12.18 -29.11 28.09
C LEU A 655 -11.64 -30.13 29.10
N ASP A 656 -11.90 -29.91 30.38
CA ASP A 656 -11.71 -30.90 31.46
C ASP A 656 -12.80 -30.65 32.51
N VAL A 657 -13.85 -31.48 32.49
CA VAL A 657 -15.05 -31.27 33.32
C VAL A 657 -15.52 -32.55 33.97
N ASP A 658 -16.09 -32.37 35.16
CA ASP A 658 -16.69 -33.44 35.93
C ASP A 658 -18.18 -33.22 36.10
N GLY A 659 -18.91 -34.31 36.23
CA GLY A 659 -20.33 -34.23 36.46
C GLY A 659 -20.93 -35.52 36.96
N THR A 660 -22.24 -35.48 37.16
CA THR A 660 -23.05 -36.64 37.50
C THR A 660 -24.24 -36.66 36.56
N LEU A 661 -24.35 -37.71 35.75
CA LEU A 661 -25.48 -37.94 34.88
C LEU A 661 -26.65 -38.45 35.72
N LEU A 662 -27.80 -37.79 35.61
CA LEU A 662 -29.03 -38.21 36.27
C LEU A 662 -29.92 -39.00 35.28
N PRO A 663 -30.61 -40.07 35.71
CA PRO A 663 -31.52 -40.82 34.84
C PRO A 663 -32.59 -39.94 34.21
N GLY A 664 -32.79 -40.07 32.90
CA GLY A 664 -33.81 -39.34 32.14
C GLY A 664 -33.42 -37.91 31.70
N TYR A 665 -32.19 -37.48 31.95
CA TYR A 665 -31.67 -36.17 31.51
C TYR A 665 -30.46 -36.34 30.59
N ASP A 666 -30.51 -35.70 29.42
CA ASP A 666 -29.37 -35.58 28.51
C ASP A 666 -28.51 -34.38 28.91
N GLN A 667 -27.24 -34.64 29.20
CA GLN A 667 -26.25 -33.60 29.45
C GLN A 667 -25.51 -33.26 28.17
N SER A 668 -25.58 -31.99 27.77
CA SER A 668 -24.83 -31.46 26.63
C SER A 668 -23.63 -30.67 27.12
N VAL A 669 -22.42 -31.13 26.81
CA VAL A 669 -21.18 -30.47 27.19
C VAL A 669 -20.53 -29.84 25.95
N PRO A 670 -20.55 -28.50 25.80
CA PRO A 670 -19.92 -27.82 24.68
C PRO A 670 -18.40 -27.67 24.88
N PHE A 671 -17.65 -27.70 23.78
CA PHE A 671 -16.25 -27.29 23.74
C PHE A 671 -15.93 -26.66 22.37
N ASP A 672 -15.06 -25.67 22.37
CA ASP A 672 -14.77 -24.89 21.17
C ASP A 672 -13.46 -25.33 20.50
N LEU A 673 -13.54 -25.57 19.19
CA LEU A 673 -12.40 -25.83 18.32
C LEU A 673 -12.24 -24.69 17.31
N THR A 674 -11.03 -24.50 16.84
CA THR A 674 -10.61 -23.42 15.95
C THR A 674 -10.03 -23.94 14.65
N GLU A 675 -9.84 -23.06 13.68
CA GLU A 675 -9.23 -23.32 12.38
C GLU A 675 -7.79 -23.84 12.50
N VAL A 676 -7.12 -23.59 13.63
CA VAL A 676 -5.75 -24.02 13.92
C VAL A 676 -5.67 -25.38 14.63
N ASP A 677 -6.82 -25.99 14.97
CA ASP A 677 -6.89 -27.30 15.61
C ASP A 677 -6.89 -28.43 14.59
N THR A 678 -5.91 -29.33 14.66
CA THR A 678 -5.67 -30.39 13.66
C THR A 678 -6.24 -31.75 14.04
N ALA A 679 -6.48 -31.97 15.33
CA ALA A 679 -7.17 -33.16 15.83
C ALA A 679 -7.72 -32.92 17.25
N VAL A 680 -8.71 -33.72 17.63
CA VAL A 680 -9.25 -33.77 18.99
C VAL A 680 -9.44 -35.21 19.45
N ASP A 681 -8.95 -35.50 20.64
CA ASP A 681 -9.24 -36.72 21.40
C ASP A 681 -10.21 -36.36 22.54
N LEU A 682 -11.42 -36.91 22.48
CA LEU A 682 -12.45 -36.67 23.48
C LEU A 682 -12.61 -37.94 24.33
N ILE A 683 -12.24 -37.84 25.61
CA ILE A 683 -12.07 -38.98 26.52
C ILE A 683 -13.06 -38.84 27.68
N LEU A 684 -13.94 -39.83 27.82
CA LEU A 684 -14.87 -40.00 28.93
C LEU A 684 -14.34 -41.06 29.89
N LEU A 685 -14.29 -40.71 31.18
CA LEU A 685 -13.97 -41.61 32.29
C LEU A 685 -15.21 -41.74 33.18
N THR A 686 -15.58 -42.97 33.51
CA THR A 686 -16.71 -43.30 34.39
C THR A 686 -16.48 -44.68 35.02
N ASP A 687 -17.30 -45.09 35.98
CA ASP A 687 -17.19 -46.42 36.60
C ASP A 687 -17.51 -47.55 35.60
N ASN A 688 -18.40 -47.29 34.63
CA ASN A 688 -18.74 -48.22 33.57
C ASN A 688 -19.22 -47.47 32.32
N ALA A 689 -18.43 -47.54 31.24
CA ALA A 689 -18.69 -46.85 29.98
C ALA A 689 -19.96 -47.34 29.25
N ASP A 690 -20.44 -48.56 29.52
CA ASP A 690 -21.67 -49.10 28.92
C ASP A 690 -22.94 -48.50 29.53
N LEU A 691 -22.84 -47.92 30.74
CA LEU A 691 -23.95 -47.23 31.40
C LEU A 691 -24.15 -45.79 30.90
N VAL A 692 -23.30 -45.32 29.98
CA VAL A 692 -23.35 -43.98 29.39
C VAL A 692 -23.55 -44.07 27.88
N ASP A 693 -24.62 -43.47 27.38
CA ASP A 693 -24.76 -43.13 25.96
C ASP A 693 -23.93 -41.87 25.70
N PHE A 694 -22.88 -42.01 24.89
CA PHE A 694 -21.92 -40.96 24.58
C PHE A 694 -21.93 -40.70 23.08
N ARG A 695 -22.41 -39.51 22.69
CA ARG A 695 -22.50 -39.06 21.30
C ARG A 695 -21.72 -37.76 21.12
N LEU A 696 -21.15 -37.56 19.93
CA LEU A 696 -20.46 -36.32 19.56
C LEU A 696 -21.19 -35.63 18.40
N LEU A 697 -21.51 -34.35 18.57
CA LEU A 697 -22.10 -33.52 17.53
C LEU A 697 -21.10 -32.48 17.01
N SER A 698 -21.10 -32.28 15.70
CA SER A 698 -20.38 -31.21 15.02
C SER A 698 -21.01 -29.83 15.26
N PRO A 699 -20.33 -28.72 14.90
CA PRO A 699 -20.85 -27.36 15.07
C PRO A 699 -22.19 -27.08 14.38
N VAL A 700 -22.50 -27.85 13.33
CA VAL A 700 -23.76 -27.76 12.56
C VAL A 700 -24.79 -28.81 13.01
N GLY A 701 -24.53 -29.51 14.12
CA GLY A 701 -25.45 -30.45 14.75
C GLY A 701 -25.47 -31.85 14.15
N LEU A 702 -24.49 -32.21 13.31
CA LEU A 702 -24.39 -33.57 12.76
C LEU A 702 -23.73 -34.51 13.77
N ALA A 703 -24.32 -35.69 13.97
CA ALA A 703 -23.73 -36.71 14.82
C ALA A 703 -22.54 -37.38 14.12
N VAL A 704 -21.40 -37.45 14.82
CA VAL A 704 -20.25 -38.26 14.42
C VAL A 704 -20.66 -39.73 14.46
N ASP A 705 -20.22 -40.50 13.47
CA ASP A 705 -20.51 -41.93 13.36
C ASP A 705 -20.20 -42.65 14.68
N PRO A 706 -21.19 -43.29 15.33
CA PRO A 706 -21.02 -44.04 16.56
C PRO A 706 -19.97 -45.16 16.44
N ALA A 707 -19.68 -45.68 15.24
CA ALA A 707 -18.63 -46.67 15.03
C ALA A 707 -17.21 -46.15 15.36
N ARG A 708 -17.03 -44.82 15.45
CA ARG A 708 -15.78 -44.19 15.88
C ARG A 708 -15.62 -44.10 17.40
N LEU A 709 -16.68 -44.38 18.16
CA LEU A 709 -16.63 -44.43 19.62
C LEU A 709 -16.02 -45.76 20.05
N ILE A 710 -14.94 -45.69 20.81
CA ILE A 710 -14.31 -46.87 21.39
C ILE A 710 -14.65 -46.88 22.89
N LYS A 711 -15.29 -47.96 23.35
CA LYS A 711 -15.57 -48.20 24.77
C LYS A 711 -14.70 -49.33 25.28
N ALA A 712 -14.11 -49.15 26.46
CA ALA A 712 -13.33 -50.16 27.16
C ALA A 712 -14.05 -50.58 28.46
N PRO A 713 -13.97 -51.86 28.87
CA PRO A 713 -14.54 -52.36 30.13
C PRO A 713 -13.97 -51.66 31.38
N SER A 714 -12.83 -50.99 31.24
CA SER A 714 -12.14 -50.19 32.27
C SER A 714 -12.85 -48.87 32.63
N GLY A 715 -14.04 -48.61 32.10
CA GLY A 715 -14.78 -47.38 32.38
C GLY A 715 -14.38 -46.19 31.50
N VAL A 716 -13.64 -46.46 30.42
CA VAL A 716 -13.17 -45.44 29.47
C VAL A 716 -13.96 -45.51 28.17
N ALA A 717 -14.40 -44.36 27.64
CA ALA A 717 -14.94 -44.25 26.29
C ALA A 717 -14.32 -43.06 25.57
N HIS A 718 -13.94 -43.17 24.29
CA HIS A 718 -13.32 -42.04 23.60
C HIS A 718 -13.61 -41.95 22.09
N TYR A 719 -13.48 -40.72 21.58
CA TYR A 719 -13.39 -40.40 20.16
C TYR A 719 -11.99 -39.89 19.83
N ARG A 720 -11.45 -40.28 18.68
CA ARG A 720 -10.27 -39.67 18.06
C ARG A 720 -10.64 -39.13 16.69
N ILE A 721 -10.56 -37.81 16.54
CA ILE A 721 -11.04 -37.09 15.36
C ILE A 721 -9.90 -36.27 14.78
N THR A 722 -9.49 -36.59 13.55
CA THR A 722 -8.67 -35.69 12.73
C THR A 722 -9.55 -34.59 12.17
N LEU A 723 -9.06 -33.36 12.22
CA LEU A 723 -9.74 -32.17 11.72
C LEU A 723 -9.02 -31.65 10.46
N PRO A 724 -9.77 -31.17 9.45
CA PRO A 724 -11.23 -31.11 9.39
C PRO A 724 -11.86 -32.51 9.18
N LEU A 725 -13.02 -32.76 9.79
CA LEU A 725 -13.73 -34.05 9.69
C LEU A 725 -14.71 -34.03 8.51
N GLU A 726 -14.55 -34.96 7.57
CA GLU A 726 -15.52 -35.16 6.49
C GLU A 726 -16.72 -35.98 6.97
N PHE A 727 -17.91 -35.38 6.95
CA PHE A 727 -19.16 -36.06 7.32
C PHE A 727 -19.84 -36.74 6.12
N MET A 728 -19.68 -36.15 4.93
CA MET A 728 -20.17 -36.65 3.64
C MET A 728 -19.21 -36.16 2.54
N PRO A 729 -19.12 -36.83 1.39
CA PRO A 729 -18.22 -36.44 0.30
C PRO A 729 -18.29 -34.94 -0.03
N GLY A 730 -17.20 -34.21 0.20
CA GLY A 730 -17.08 -32.77 -0.06
C GLY A 730 -17.61 -31.85 1.05
N ARG A 731 -18.06 -32.38 2.20
CA ARG A 731 -18.52 -31.59 3.35
C ARG A 731 -17.67 -31.86 4.60
N PHE A 732 -16.95 -30.84 5.02
CA PHE A 732 -16.00 -30.86 6.13
C PHE A 732 -16.47 -29.93 7.25
N ASP A 733 -16.47 -30.41 8.49
CA ASP A 733 -16.62 -29.56 9.67
C ASP A 733 -15.31 -29.51 10.47
N HIS A 734 -14.98 -28.33 10.99
CA HIS A 734 -13.69 -28.06 11.62
C HIS A 734 -13.84 -27.13 12.84
N ALA A 735 -13.69 -25.83 12.64
CA ALA A 735 -13.83 -24.80 13.66
C ALA A 735 -15.29 -24.58 14.06
N GLY A 736 -15.50 -24.20 15.32
CA GLY A 736 -16.81 -23.97 15.93
C GLY A 736 -17.03 -24.78 17.21
N GLN A 737 -18.23 -24.65 17.77
CA GLN A 737 -18.58 -25.30 19.02
C GLN A 737 -19.07 -26.74 18.80
N TRP A 738 -18.27 -27.71 19.23
CA TRP A 738 -18.64 -29.11 19.26
C TRP A 738 -19.38 -29.45 20.55
N ARG A 739 -20.20 -30.51 20.54
CA ARG A 739 -21.01 -30.90 21.71
C ARG A 739 -20.91 -32.39 21.99
N ALA A 740 -20.45 -32.74 23.19
CA ALA A 740 -20.60 -34.08 23.73
C ALA A 740 -21.98 -34.23 24.36
N LEU A 741 -22.77 -35.18 23.90
CA LEU A 741 -24.05 -35.55 24.51
C LEU A 741 -23.84 -36.80 25.35
N LEU A 742 -24.15 -36.70 26.64
CA LEU A 742 -24.01 -37.75 27.62
C LEU A 742 -25.37 -38.01 28.28
N SER A 743 -25.81 -39.26 28.29
CA SER A 743 -26.98 -39.66 29.08
C SER A 743 -26.72 -41.02 29.73
N THR A 744 -27.35 -41.29 30.87
CA THR A 744 -27.23 -42.63 31.47
C THR A 744 -28.31 -43.57 30.93
N THR A 745 -27.90 -44.80 30.59
CA THR A 745 -28.79 -45.86 30.12
C THR A 745 -29.46 -46.64 31.28
N GLY A 746 -29.08 -46.35 32.53
CA GLY A 746 -29.54 -47.03 33.73
C GLY A 746 -30.40 -46.17 34.67
N ALA A 747 -30.97 -46.80 35.71
CA ALA A 747 -31.85 -46.14 36.70
C ALA A 747 -31.10 -45.43 37.84
N LYS A 748 -29.76 -45.36 37.80
CA LYS A 748 -28.91 -44.75 38.83
C LYS A 748 -28.11 -43.60 38.24
N ALA A 749 -27.77 -42.63 39.10
CA ALA A 749 -26.86 -41.57 38.72
C ALA A 749 -25.45 -42.12 38.47
N VAL A 750 -24.76 -41.59 37.45
CA VAL A 750 -23.42 -42.03 37.03
C VAL A 750 -22.46 -40.85 37.08
N ALA A 751 -21.41 -40.94 37.89
CA ALA A 751 -20.35 -39.94 37.90
C ALA A 751 -19.48 -40.09 36.64
N TYR A 752 -19.03 -38.95 36.10
CA TYR A 752 -18.14 -38.94 34.94
C TYR A 752 -17.12 -37.80 34.99
N SER A 753 -16.06 -37.98 34.21
CA SER A 753 -15.08 -36.95 33.85
C SER A 753 -14.89 -36.95 32.34
N LEU A 754 -14.96 -35.79 31.70
CA LEU A 754 -14.83 -35.62 30.25
C LEU A 754 -13.69 -34.66 29.93
N VAL A 755 -12.74 -35.14 29.13
CA VAL A 755 -11.54 -34.38 28.73
C VAL A 755 -11.50 -34.27 27.21
N ALA A 756 -11.33 -33.07 26.67
CA ALA A 756 -11.04 -32.82 25.26
C ALA A 756 -9.58 -32.37 25.10
N GLN A 757 -8.75 -33.27 24.58
CA GLN A 757 -7.37 -32.99 24.21
C GLN A 757 -7.33 -32.54 22.76
N VAL A 758 -6.69 -31.41 22.51
CA VAL A 758 -6.68 -30.76 21.20
C VAL A 758 -5.25 -30.60 20.71
N TYR A 759 -4.99 -31.09 19.51
CA TYR A 759 -3.72 -30.95 18.82
C TYR A 759 -3.77 -29.67 17.98
N SER A 760 -3.02 -28.66 18.39
CA SER A 760 -3.15 -27.30 17.87
C SER A 760 -1.80 -26.68 17.61
N SER A 761 -1.71 -25.73 16.68
CA SER A 761 -0.57 -24.82 16.63
C SER A 761 -0.60 -23.76 17.75
N MET A 762 -1.74 -23.62 18.44
CA MET A 762 -1.89 -22.80 19.64
C MET A 762 -1.39 -23.58 20.87
N SER A 763 -0.32 -23.11 21.52
CA SER A 763 0.26 -23.76 22.70
C SER A 763 0.06 -22.93 23.96
N MET A 764 -0.58 -23.52 24.97
CA MET A 764 -0.70 -22.93 26.30
C MET A 764 0.36 -23.54 27.23
N ARG A 765 1.06 -22.68 27.98
CA ARG A 765 1.88 -23.09 29.13
C ARG A 765 1.46 -22.31 30.38
N ALA A 766 1.24 -23.02 31.47
CA ALA A 766 0.96 -22.44 32.77
C ALA A 766 1.91 -23.00 33.84
N THR A 767 2.39 -22.13 34.71
CA THR A 767 3.22 -22.50 35.87
C THR A 767 2.71 -21.80 37.12
N ILE A 768 2.83 -22.50 38.25
CA ILE A 768 2.57 -21.97 39.58
C ILE A 768 3.82 -22.24 40.40
N ILE A 769 4.46 -21.19 40.89
CA ILE A 769 5.73 -21.29 41.62
C ILE A 769 5.65 -20.47 42.91
N PRO A 770 6.14 -20.99 44.05
CA PRO A 770 6.30 -20.19 45.27
C PRO A 770 7.30 -19.04 45.04
N ARG A 771 7.01 -17.83 45.56
CA ARG A 771 7.96 -16.69 45.50
C ARG A 771 8.96 -16.62 46.66
N GLY A 772 9.04 -17.66 47.47
CA GLY A 772 9.92 -17.77 48.62
C GLY A 772 9.91 -19.20 49.16
N THR A 773 10.74 -19.46 50.18
CA THR A 773 10.86 -20.77 50.83
C THR A 773 9.87 -20.95 51.99
N ASP A 774 9.27 -19.85 52.47
CA ASP A 774 8.33 -19.84 53.60
C ASP A 774 6.88 -20.09 53.16
N PHE A 775 6.05 -20.62 54.06
CA PHE A 775 4.67 -21.02 53.75
C PHE A 775 3.71 -19.85 53.47
N ASP A 776 4.06 -18.64 53.89
CA ASP A 776 3.33 -17.38 53.64
C ASP A 776 3.80 -16.68 52.35
N ALA A 777 4.74 -17.27 51.61
CA ALA A 777 5.20 -16.73 50.34
C ALA A 777 4.12 -16.92 49.25
N PRO A 778 3.64 -15.84 48.62
CA PRO A 778 2.57 -15.95 47.64
C PRO A 778 3.01 -16.76 46.42
N LEU A 779 2.08 -17.51 45.84
CA LEU A 779 2.30 -18.24 44.59
C LEU A 779 2.28 -17.24 43.43
N ALA A 780 3.32 -17.24 42.61
CA ALA A 780 3.30 -16.61 41.30
C ALA A 780 2.65 -17.56 40.29
N ILE A 781 1.63 -17.07 39.61
CA ILE A 781 0.94 -17.78 38.54
C ILE A 781 1.33 -17.12 37.23
N HIS A 782 1.90 -17.89 36.32
CA HIS A 782 2.24 -17.45 34.98
C HIS A 782 1.48 -18.29 33.97
N ALA A 783 0.89 -17.64 32.98
CA ALA A 783 0.27 -18.31 31.85
C ALA A 783 0.78 -17.65 30.56
N SER A 784 1.14 -18.45 29.57
CA SER A 784 1.47 -17.99 28.24
C SER A 784 0.68 -18.78 27.22
N LEU A 785 -0.01 -18.06 26.35
CA LEU A 785 -0.57 -18.58 25.12
C LEU A 785 0.36 -18.18 23.99
N THR A 786 0.91 -19.16 23.31
CA THR A 786 1.82 -18.97 22.17
C THR A 786 1.01 -19.27 20.92
N ASP A 787 0.65 -18.23 20.18
CA ASP A 787 -0.03 -18.35 18.89
C ASP A 787 0.26 -17.13 18.00
N ALA A 788 0.35 -17.36 16.70
CA ALA A 788 0.59 -16.37 15.66
C ALA A 788 -0.67 -15.59 15.24
N GLU A 789 -1.84 -15.98 15.74
CA GLU A 789 -3.13 -15.61 15.15
C GLU A 789 -4.21 -15.18 16.17
N LEU A 790 -3.82 -14.79 17.40
CA LEU A 790 -4.76 -14.19 18.36
C LEU A 790 -5.18 -12.77 17.95
N VAL A 791 -6.46 -12.47 18.02
CA VAL A 791 -6.94 -11.08 17.96
C VAL A 791 -6.40 -10.33 19.19
N PRO A 792 -5.66 -9.21 19.03
CA PRO A 792 -5.16 -8.44 20.17
C PRO A 792 -6.28 -8.03 21.13
N ASP A 793 -6.01 -8.04 22.43
CA ASP A 793 -6.94 -7.69 23.52
C ASP A 793 -8.20 -8.59 23.65
N SER A 794 -8.27 -9.70 22.91
CA SER A 794 -9.40 -10.64 22.97
C SER A 794 -9.27 -11.72 24.04
N ALA A 795 -8.05 -11.99 24.51
CA ALA A 795 -7.77 -13.10 25.42
C ALA A 795 -7.90 -12.69 26.90
N ARG A 796 -8.50 -13.56 27.71
CA ARG A 796 -8.64 -13.41 29.16
C ARG A 796 -8.10 -14.66 29.84
N ALA A 797 -7.38 -14.47 30.94
CA ALA A 797 -6.83 -15.58 31.71
C ALA A 797 -7.17 -15.50 33.19
N TRP A 798 -7.41 -16.65 33.79
CA TRP A 798 -7.68 -16.79 35.22
C TRP A 798 -7.19 -18.15 35.72
N ALA A 799 -7.01 -18.29 37.02
CA ALA A 799 -6.66 -19.54 37.65
C ALA A 799 -7.67 -19.87 38.75
N VAL A 800 -8.18 -21.10 38.77
CA VAL A 800 -8.93 -21.63 39.92
C VAL A 800 -7.95 -22.40 40.79
N ILE A 801 -7.64 -21.86 41.97
CA ILE A 801 -6.71 -22.46 42.93
C ILE A 801 -7.50 -23.23 43.98
N THR A 802 -7.30 -24.54 44.06
CA THR A 802 -7.74 -25.41 45.14
C THR A 802 -6.68 -25.40 46.25
N ARG A 803 -7.08 -24.96 47.45
CA ARG A 803 -6.26 -24.99 48.66
C ARG A 803 -6.09 -26.42 49.21
N PRO A 804 -5.12 -26.64 50.11
CA PRO A 804 -4.96 -27.91 50.82
C PRO A 804 -6.23 -28.39 51.55
N ASP A 805 -7.03 -27.48 52.11
CA ASP A 805 -8.33 -27.79 52.74
C ASP A 805 -9.46 -28.19 51.75
N GLY A 806 -9.18 -28.13 50.44
CA GLY A 806 -10.12 -28.45 49.37
C GLY A 806 -10.98 -27.27 48.90
N SER A 807 -10.88 -26.09 49.52
CA SER A 807 -11.60 -24.89 49.08
C SER A 807 -11.02 -24.34 47.76
N GLU A 808 -11.88 -23.90 46.84
CA GLU A 808 -11.45 -23.32 45.56
C GLU A 808 -11.62 -21.79 45.54
N GLN A 809 -10.66 -21.09 44.97
CA GLN A 809 -10.73 -19.65 44.72
C GLN A 809 -10.27 -19.30 43.32
N GLU A 810 -11.07 -18.50 42.62
CA GLU A 810 -10.72 -17.93 41.32
C GLU A 810 -9.83 -16.70 41.47
N THR A 811 -8.76 -16.63 40.67
CA THR A 811 -7.78 -15.56 40.65
C THR A 811 -7.60 -15.06 39.22
N PRO A 812 -7.99 -13.80 38.91
CA PRO A 812 -7.78 -13.24 37.58
C PRO A 812 -6.27 -13.03 37.33
N LEU A 813 -5.83 -13.28 36.10
CA LEU A 813 -4.46 -13.04 35.67
C LEU A 813 -4.40 -11.82 34.75
N ALA A 814 -3.57 -10.84 35.10
CA ALA A 814 -3.41 -9.63 34.31
C ALA A 814 -2.47 -9.88 33.13
N GLU A 815 -2.89 -9.44 31.94
CA GLU A 815 -2.05 -9.49 30.74
C GLU A 815 -0.88 -8.51 30.89
N GLN A 816 0.35 -9.02 30.84
CA GLN A 816 1.58 -8.24 30.96
C GLN A 816 2.14 -7.84 29.59
N MET A 817 1.94 -8.73 28.61
CA MET A 817 2.23 -8.58 27.18
C MET A 817 1.23 -9.44 26.41
N PRO A 818 0.98 -9.20 25.12
CA PRO A 818 0.06 -10.01 24.32
C PRO A 818 0.28 -11.52 24.51
N GLY A 819 -0.76 -12.22 24.99
CA GLY A 819 -0.74 -13.66 25.24
C GLY A 819 0.04 -14.12 26.48
N ARG A 820 0.56 -13.20 27.31
CA ARG A 820 1.27 -13.52 28.57
C ARG A 820 0.56 -12.90 29.77
N PHE A 821 0.11 -13.75 30.66
CA PHE A 821 -0.68 -13.39 31.83
C PHE A 821 0.08 -13.73 33.10
N ALA A 822 -0.06 -12.88 34.11
CA ALA A 822 0.53 -13.11 35.42
C ALA A 822 -0.43 -12.68 36.53
N GLY A 823 -0.35 -13.40 37.65
CA GLY A 823 -1.10 -13.11 38.86
C GLY A 823 -0.39 -13.67 40.08
N THR A 824 -0.90 -13.32 41.25
CA THR A 824 -0.38 -13.81 42.53
C THR A 824 -1.52 -14.34 43.37
N PHE A 825 -1.29 -15.46 44.06
CA PHE A 825 -2.24 -16.04 45.00
C PHE A 825 -1.62 -16.08 46.40
N PRO A 826 -2.29 -15.55 47.44
CA PRO A 826 -1.79 -15.62 48.81
C PRO A 826 -1.88 -17.05 49.33
N THR A 827 -0.86 -17.49 50.06
CA THR A 827 -0.87 -18.77 50.77
C THR A 827 -1.14 -18.52 52.25
N ASP A 828 -2.06 -19.28 52.82
CA ASP A 828 -2.54 -19.14 54.21
C ASP A 828 -2.30 -20.41 55.05
N GLU A 829 -1.98 -21.53 54.40
CA GLU A 829 -1.64 -22.80 55.04
C GLU A 829 -0.56 -23.60 54.29
N PRO A 830 0.25 -24.42 54.98
CA PRO A 830 1.19 -25.34 54.33
C PRO A 830 0.45 -26.50 53.65
N GLY A 831 0.87 -26.85 52.44
CA GLY A 831 0.30 -27.98 51.70
C GLY A 831 0.38 -27.80 50.18
N THR A 832 -0.23 -28.73 49.44
CA THR A 832 -0.26 -28.70 47.97
C THR A 832 -1.45 -27.88 47.48
N TYR A 833 -1.15 -26.75 46.84
CA TYR A 833 -2.09 -25.94 46.10
C TYR A 833 -2.15 -26.45 44.66
N ARG A 834 -3.37 -26.71 44.17
CA ARG A 834 -3.61 -27.15 42.79
C ARG A 834 -4.29 -26.03 42.02
N GLY A 835 -3.69 -25.55 40.95
CA GLY A 835 -4.30 -24.53 40.10
C GLY A 835 -4.71 -25.07 38.75
N ARG A 836 -5.96 -24.80 38.35
CA ARG A 836 -6.43 -24.93 36.98
C ARG A 836 -6.37 -23.56 36.32
N VAL A 837 -5.37 -23.35 35.47
CA VAL A 837 -5.18 -22.10 34.74
C VAL A 837 -5.92 -22.18 33.42
N ARG A 838 -6.70 -21.16 33.09
CA ARG A 838 -7.53 -21.07 31.89
C ARG A 838 -7.21 -19.82 31.10
N ILE A 839 -7.26 -19.95 29.78
CA ILE A 839 -7.20 -18.83 28.84
C ILE A 839 -8.35 -19.00 27.86
N SER A 840 -9.18 -17.97 27.70
CA SER A 840 -10.22 -17.90 26.67
C SER A 840 -9.95 -16.75 25.73
N GLY A 841 -10.27 -16.87 24.45
CA GLY A 841 -10.11 -15.78 23.48
C GLY A 841 -10.85 -16.04 22.18
N VAL A 842 -10.48 -15.29 21.15
CA VAL A 842 -11.00 -15.44 19.79
C VAL A 842 -9.83 -15.65 18.82
N SER A 843 -9.95 -16.65 17.94
CA SER A 843 -8.98 -16.95 16.88
C SER A 843 -9.00 -15.88 15.77
N ALA A 844 -8.04 -15.93 14.83
CA ALA A 844 -7.94 -14.96 13.75
C ALA A 844 -9.19 -14.94 12.86
N ASP A 845 -9.79 -16.12 12.62
CA ASP A 845 -11.01 -16.24 11.82
C ASP A 845 -12.29 -15.99 12.64
N GLY A 846 -12.17 -15.55 13.90
CA GLY A 846 -13.29 -15.11 14.72
C GLY A 846 -13.95 -16.22 15.54
N HIS A 847 -13.34 -17.40 15.66
CA HIS A 847 -13.90 -18.50 16.45
C HIS A 847 -13.49 -18.39 17.93
N PRO A 848 -14.44 -18.52 18.88
CA PRO A 848 -14.09 -18.54 20.29
C PRO A 848 -13.26 -19.77 20.61
N PHE A 849 -12.37 -19.68 21.59
CA PHE A 849 -11.65 -20.83 22.11
C PHE A 849 -11.42 -20.72 23.62
N GLN A 850 -11.18 -21.87 24.23
CA GLN A 850 -10.66 -21.98 25.59
C GLN A 850 -9.53 -23.02 25.63
N ARG A 851 -8.50 -22.74 26.43
CA ARG A 851 -7.44 -23.67 26.80
C ARG A 851 -7.30 -23.71 28.30
N GLU A 852 -7.04 -24.90 28.84
CA GLU A 852 -6.81 -25.15 30.26
C GLU A 852 -5.49 -25.90 30.43
N GLN A 853 -4.77 -25.58 31.50
CA GLN A 853 -3.67 -26.39 32.00
C GLN A 853 -3.65 -26.39 33.52
N SER A 854 -3.46 -27.58 34.11
CA SER A 854 -3.26 -27.70 35.54
C SER A 854 -1.79 -27.56 35.91
N ALA A 855 -1.53 -26.87 37.03
CA ALA A 855 -0.23 -26.72 37.63
C ALA A 855 -0.37 -26.86 39.16
N THR A 856 0.69 -27.30 39.84
CA THR A 856 0.68 -27.50 41.30
C THR A 856 1.88 -26.82 41.92
N ALA A 857 1.69 -26.25 43.10
CA ALA A 857 2.77 -25.76 43.95
C ALA A 857 2.56 -26.26 45.37
N THR A 858 3.64 -26.63 46.04
CA THR A 858 3.59 -27.08 47.43
C THR A 858 4.38 -26.13 48.31
N THR A 859 3.77 -25.69 49.40
CA THR A 859 4.42 -24.91 50.45
C THR A 859 4.59 -25.76 51.71
N TRP A 860 5.67 -25.57 52.47
CA TRP A 860 6.03 -26.40 53.62
C TRP A 860 6.48 -25.54 54.80
N HIS A 861 6.46 -26.11 56.02
CA HIS A 861 7.14 -25.52 57.18
C HIS A 861 8.61 -25.95 57.23
N GLU A 862 9.51 -25.02 57.57
CA GLU A 862 10.96 -25.24 57.69
C GLU A 862 11.37 -26.10 58.92
N THR A 863 10.55 -27.07 59.37
CA THR A 863 10.88 -27.91 60.53
C THR A 863 10.67 -29.42 60.39
N VAL A 864 10.41 -29.95 59.18
CA VAL A 864 10.42 -31.40 58.96
C VAL A 864 11.08 -31.75 57.63
N ILE A 865 12.36 -32.13 57.68
CA ILE A 865 13.06 -32.85 56.60
C ILE A 865 12.87 -34.36 56.87
N PRO A 866 12.25 -35.15 55.98
CA PRO A 866 12.36 -36.62 56.06
C PRO A 866 13.82 -37.02 55.79
N ALA A 867 14.36 -37.84 56.68
CA ALA A 867 15.80 -38.15 56.79
C ALA A 867 16.48 -38.55 55.46
N GLN A 868 17.59 -37.89 55.15
CA GLN A 868 18.55 -38.31 54.14
C GLN A 868 19.24 -39.62 54.59
N GLU A 869 19.26 -40.62 53.72
CA GLU A 869 20.20 -41.74 53.83
C GLU A 869 21.66 -41.24 53.80
N PRO A 870 22.58 -41.85 54.56
CA PRO A 870 23.92 -41.31 54.75
C PRO A 870 24.80 -41.44 53.50
N ALA A 871 25.54 -40.37 53.22
CA ALA A 871 26.48 -40.24 52.11
C ALA A 871 27.51 -41.38 52.06
N ARG A 872 27.61 -42.05 50.91
CA ARG A 872 28.77 -42.90 50.58
C ARG A 872 29.98 -42.03 50.24
N GLU A 873 31.06 -42.24 50.98
CA GLU A 873 32.40 -41.67 50.77
C GLU A 873 32.87 -41.79 49.31
N VAL A 874 33.22 -40.65 48.71
CA VAL A 874 34.06 -40.59 47.51
C VAL A 874 35.52 -40.72 47.96
N ARG A 875 36.12 -41.89 47.75
CA ARG A 875 37.58 -42.05 47.84
C ARG A 875 38.25 -41.33 46.67
N SER A 876 39.08 -40.34 46.99
CA SER A 876 40.05 -39.77 46.07
C SER A 876 41.15 -40.80 45.74
N ARG A 877 41.56 -40.85 44.48
CA ARG A 877 42.82 -41.46 44.04
C ARG A 877 43.43 -40.53 43.00
N ASP A 878 44.32 -39.67 43.47
CA ASP A 878 45.35 -39.06 42.62
C ASP A 878 46.68 -39.79 42.81
N ALA A 879 47.35 -39.96 41.68
CA ALA A 879 48.77 -40.19 41.46
C ALA A 879 49.42 -41.50 41.95
N ALA A 880 49.76 -42.35 40.98
CA ALA A 880 51.15 -42.78 40.79
C ALA A 880 51.33 -43.36 39.38
N HIS A 881 52.17 -42.74 38.54
CA HIS A 881 53.43 -43.33 38.06
C HIS A 881 54.07 -42.44 36.98
N SER A 882 55.16 -41.77 37.37
CA SER A 882 56.27 -41.49 36.45
C SER A 882 57.37 -42.52 36.73
N ARG A 883 57.62 -43.42 35.78
CA ARG A 883 58.93 -43.96 35.40
C ARG A 883 58.78 -44.81 34.15
#